data_AF-A0A8J5KN64-F1
#
_entry.id   AF-A0A8J5KN64-F1
#
_cell.length_a   1.000
_cell.length_b   1.000
_cell.length_c   1.000
_cell.angle_alpha   90.00
_cell.angle_beta   90.00
_cell.angle_gamma   90.00
#
_symmetry.space_group_name_H-M   'P 1'
#
loop_
_entity.id
_entity.type
_entity.pdbx_description
1 polymer ?
#
loop_
_entity_poly.entity_id
_entity_poly.type
_entity_poly.pdbx_seq_one_letter_code
_entity_poly.pdbx_strand_id
1 'polypeptide(L)'
;MPSSAVTNRPEEVTARLGVGGGAAQGEALLKALREVKNQIIGNKTKKLLYLQLGAVPKIVSVLAASVASSLGGAGLEDAPVIVQAAAAIGSFACGVEDGVRAVLDAGAVPHLISILSHHDDKVVDAGARSLKMIFQSKMAPKYDVLQDKNLNFILSLLDSDNENVTELAACIIAHSCETNEEQKALCDAGVLQRLVSLLGGSSNQKDACLECIKAVVKDNSEVSSRFSCIGNGKALKALSDLIQDRYPYTRLLSCKCLIAIGHASPSYVEELQIKTKLVLVLAELLEEPGRVGDEAPFSLKKLIADNEELHKQALSINVIEKLCNFLHMSSIQSRRLQGILLALSELCSKLEKCRCQLLSPQVYSLNLEVRVLDLVIDSLEHDCAEVRAAACICIRNITRSLKNLSAGSLSNEAVVIRLVQLLYDPSSSIQLVALGALCNIIVICASRKSVLIRCGGVSQLVRLSTSMDSTLRLKSLSVLRNFLFLANTTDKECILKELSLHTLVSLLNDAEHSIQEQALALVNNLIDGCSSVEHIFTEKCYSLILDAVTRQLKQASSLGVCIQGMFVLSNIAAWSDFDKDSVTDYLIAYDDNHKPSLAIKFLQSNDKSLRLASLWCLLNLTNPSSAGSSRRVTKLQTAGIIFQLKSMLNDPCSDCKLRLRMVLEQCTEFETSQA
;
A
#
# COMPACT_ATOMS: atom_id res chain seq x y z
N MET A 1 -1.68 33.66 -52.56
CA MET A 1 -2.38 32.41 -52.22
C MET A 1 -1.34 31.39 -51.78
N PRO A 2 -1.48 30.72 -50.64
CA PRO A 2 -0.52 29.71 -50.21
C PRO A 2 -0.79 28.39 -50.96
N SER A 3 0.26 27.77 -51.50
CA SER A 3 0.20 26.49 -52.19
C SER A 3 -0.25 25.39 -51.24
N SER A 4 -1.31 24.67 -51.59
CA SER A 4 -1.76 23.45 -50.92
C SER A 4 -0.63 22.42 -50.85
N ALA A 5 -0.17 22.10 -49.64
CA ALA A 5 0.77 21.01 -49.40
C ALA A 5 0.11 19.68 -49.78
N VAL A 6 0.54 19.09 -50.89
CA VAL A 6 0.18 17.71 -51.27
C VAL A 6 0.79 16.79 -50.22
N THR A 7 -0.03 16.28 -49.31
CA THR A 7 0.37 15.26 -48.34
C THR A 7 0.38 13.92 -49.05
N ASN A 8 1.58 13.38 -49.31
CA ASN A 8 1.74 12.10 -49.98
C ASN A 8 1.20 10.96 -49.10
N ARG A 9 0.66 9.90 -49.74
CA ARG A 9 0.09 8.76 -49.02
C ARG A 9 1.18 7.98 -48.26
N PRO A 10 0.91 7.46 -47.04
CA PRO A 10 1.89 6.73 -46.24
C PRO A 10 2.59 5.57 -46.98
N GLU A 11 1.88 4.89 -47.87
CA GLU A 11 2.39 3.81 -48.71
C GLU A 11 3.46 4.32 -49.69
N GLU A 12 3.22 5.46 -50.35
CA GLU A 12 4.14 6.10 -51.30
C GLU A 12 5.39 6.66 -50.61
N VAL A 13 5.22 7.20 -49.40
CA VAL A 13 6.36 7.66 -48.59
C VAL A 13 7.22 6.46 -48.16
N THR A 14 6.59 5.36 -47.72
CA THR A 14 7.29 4.15 -47.25
C THR A 14 8.00 3.39 -48.38
N ALA A 15 7.47 3.46 -49.61
CA ALA A 15 8.11 2.90 -50.79
C ALA A 15 9.45 3.60 -51.12
N ARG A 16 9.51 4.93 -50.92
CA ARG A 16 10.71 5.74 -51.20
C ARG A 16 11.87 5.52 -50.22
N LEU A 17 11.64 4.81 -49.12
CA LEU A 17 12.69 4.47 -48.15
C LEU A 17 13.60 3.31 -48.61
N GLY A 18 13.29 2.65 -49.73
CA GLY A 18 13.93 1.38 -50.13
C GLY A 18 14.68 1.36 -51.47
N VAL A 19 15.08 2.49 -52.05
CA VAL A 19 15.74 2.54 -53.37
C VAL A 19 17.14 3.15 -53.26
N GLY A 20 18.17 2.42 -53.71
CA GLY A 20 19.59 2.78 -53.56
C GLY A 20 20.25 3.35 -54.82
N GLY A 21 21.24 4.24 -54.59
CA GLY A 21 22.36 4.55 -55.49
C GLY A 21 22.30 5.85 -56.31
N GLY A 22 22.59 7.02 -55.69
CA GLY A 22 22.93 8.28 -56.40
C GLY A 22 22.63 9.57 -55.61
N ALA A 23 23.30 10.69 -55.95
CA ALA A 23 23.13 11.98 -55.24
C ALA A 23 21.69 12.53 -55.27
N ALA A 24 21.00 12.43 -56.41
CA ALA A 24 19.59 12.81 -56.55
C ALA A 24 18.64 11.91 -55.72
N GLN A 25 19.05 10.67 -55.42
CA GLN A 25 18.30 9.76 -54.54
C GLN A 25 18.57 10.02 -53.06
N GLY A 26 19.76 10.51 -52.69
CA GLY A 26 20.05 10.97 -51.33
C GLY A 26 19.12 12.10 -50.88
N GLU A 27 18.84 13.06 -51.76
CA GLU A 27 17.89 14.15 -51.48
C GLU A 27 16.43 13.64 -51.40
N ALA A 28 16.05 12.70 -52.26
CA ALA A 28 14.73 12.08 -52.22
C ALA A 28 14.50 11.24 -50.95
N LEU A 29 15.53 10.49 -50.52
CA LEU A 29 15.53 9.70 -49.29
C LEU A 29 15.43 10.61 -48.07
N LEU A 30 16.23 11.68 -48.02
CA LEU A 30 16.18 12.68 -46.96
C LEU A 30 14.78 13.29 -46.82
N LYS A 31 14.15 13.62 -47.96
CA LYS A 31 12.77 14.13 -48.00
C LYS A 31 11.78 13.10 -47.50
N ALA A 32 11.92 11.82 -47.86
CA ALA A 32 11.06 10.74 -47.39
C ALA A 32 11.17 10.54 -45.86
N LEU A 33 12.40 10.50 -45.31
CA LEU A 33 12.63 10.38 -43.86
C LEU A 33 11.98 11.54 -43.09
N ARG A 34 12.16 12.77 -43.60
CA ARG A 34 11.56 13.97 -43.00
C ARG A 34 10.03 13.93 -43.04
N GLU A 35 9.46 13.47 -44.16
CA GLU A 35 8.02 13.31 -44.34
C GLU A 35 7.45 12.29 -43.34
N VAL A 36 8.05 11.09 -43.23
CA VAL A 36 7.62 10.07 -42.25
C VAL A 36 7.63 10.65 -40.85
N LYS A 37 8.77 11.21 -40.41
CA LYS A 37 8.93 11.81 -39.09
C LYS A 37 7.85 12.86 -38.82
N ASN A 38 7.63 13.80 -39.74
CA ASN A 38 6.64 14.86 -39.56
C ASN A 38 5.20 14.34 -39.52
N GLN A 39 4.90 13.25 -40.24
CA GLN A 39 3.58 12.64 -40.21
C GLN A 39 3.30 11.85 -38.92
N ILE A 40 4.33 11.32 -38.26
CA ILE A 40 4.16 10.48 -37.06
C ILE A 40 4.33 11.23 -35.73
N ILE A 41 4.98 12.39 -35.70
CA ILE A 41 5.14 13.19 -34.47
C ILE A 41 3.77 13.49 -33.88
N GLY A 42 3.59 13.12 -32.60
CA GLY A 42 2.34 13.32 -31.87
C GLY A 42 1.12 12.52 -32.37
N ASN A 43 1.26 11.68 -33.41
CA ASN A 43 0.13 10.98 -34.04
C ASN A 43 0.24 9.46 -33.89
N LYS A 44 -0.43 8.90 -32.87
CA LYS A 44 -0.41 7.46 -32.57
C LYS A 44 -0.94 6.61 -33.72
N THR A 45 -2.02 7.02 -34.38
CA THR A 45 -2.63 6.26 -35.49
C THR A 45 -1.68 6.14 -36.67
N LYS A 46 -1.05 7.26 -37.06
CA LYS A 46 -0.06 7.26 -38.15
C LYS A 46 1.19 6.46 -37.79
N LYS A 47 1.66 6.53 -36.54
CA LYS A 47 2.76 5.66 -36.07
C LYS A 47 2.43 4.19 -36.35
N LEU A 48 1.28 3.72 -35.87
CA LEU A 48 0.85 2.32 -36.05
C LEU A 48 0.71 1.93 -37.53
N LEU A 49 0.19 2.83 -38.38
CA LEU A 49 0.10 2.59 -39.82
C LEU A 49 1.49 2.43 -40.47
N TYR A 50 2.42 3.34 -40.21
CA TYR A 50 3.78 3.22 -40.76
C TYR A 50 4.54 2.00 -40.20
N LEU A 51 4.23 1.55 -38.98
CA LEU A 51 4.73 0.27 -38.46
C LEU A 51 4.24 -0.91 -39.31
N GLN A 52 2.94 -0.96 -39.62
CA GLN A 52 2.35 -2.02 -40.47
C GLN A 52 2.93 -2.01 -41.89
N LEU A 53 3.27 -0.83 -42.43
CA LEU A 53 3.89 -0.68 -43.74
C LEU A 53 5.39 -1.05 -43.75
N GLY A 54 5.97 -1.46 -42.62
CA GLY A 54 7.37 -1.86 -42.52
C GLY A 54 8.35 -0.69 -42.64
N ALA A 55 7.96 0.52 -42.24
CA ALA A 55 8.84 1.69 -42.32
C ALA A 55 10.05 1.58 -41.39
N VAL A 56 9.89 1.07 -40.17
CA VAL A 56 10.97 1.00 -39.16
C VAL A 56 12.18 0.18 -39.63
N PRO A 57 12.03 -1.09 -40.08
CA PRO A 57 13.17 -1.87 -40.59
C PRO A 57 13.91 -1.18 -41.75
N LYS A 58 13.18 -0.51 -42.66
CA LYS A 58 13.80 0.25 -43.77
C LYS A 58 14.61 1.43 -43.26
N ILE A 59 14.07 2.21 -42.31
CA ILE A 59 14.77 3.36 -41.74
C ILE A 59 16.02 2.92 -40.97
N VAL A 60 15.94 1.82 -40.23
CA VAL A 60 17.10 1.26 -39.52
C VAL A 60 18.16 0.77 -40.50
N SER A 61 17.76 0.12 -41.60
CA SER A 61 18.69 -0.27 -42.67
C SER A 61 19.38 0.94 -43.32
N VAL A 62 18.64 2.03 -43.56
CA VAL A 62 19.20 3.30 -44.04
C VAL A 62 20.23 3.86 -43.05
N LEU A 63 19.90 3.90 -41.76
CA LEU A 63 20.84 4.33 -40.72
C LEU A 63 22.10 3.47 -40.73
N ALA A 64 21.97 2.13 -40.74
CA ALA A 64 23.10 1.21 -40.75
C ALA A 64 24.02 1.44 -41.96
N ALA A 65 23.45 1.63 -43.15
CA ALA A 65 24.20 1.88 -44.37
C ALA A 65 24.96 3.22 -44.32
N SER A 66 24.29 4.29 -43.90
CA SER A 66 24.91 5.63 -43.78
C SER A 66 25.98 5.71 -42.67
N VAL A 67 25.85 4.91 -41.60
CA VAL A 67 26.90 4.84 -40.56
C VAL A 67 28.13 4.10 -41.08
N ALA A 68 27.93 3.03 -41.86
CA ALA A 68 29.03 2.28 -42.45
C ALA A 68 29.82 3.11 -43.48
N SER A 69 29.16 3.96 -44.28
CA SER A 69 29.83 4.88 -45.21
C SER A 69 30.61 5.98 -44.50
N SER A 70 30.09 6.54 -43.40
CA SER A 70 30.77 7.59 -42.64
C SER A 70 32.06 7.12 -41.96
N LEU A 71 32.14 5.87 -41.51
CA LEU A 71 33.35 5.27 -40.95
C LEU A 71 34.46 5.01 -41.99
N GLY A 72 34.12 5.00 -43.29
CA GLY A 72 35.04 4.74 -44.41
C GLY A 72 35.78 5.96 -44.98
N GLY A 73 35.65 7.15 -44.37
CA GLY A 73 36.43 8.35 -44.75
C GLY A 73 35.82 9.27 -45.81
N ALA A 74 34.62 8.98 -46.33
CA ALA A 74 33.88 9.83 -47.29
C ALA A 74 32.68 10.59 -46.67
N GLY A 75 32.61 10.65 -45.34
CA GLY A 75 31.36 10.67 -44.55
C GLY A 75 30.60 11.98 -44.31
N LEU A 76 30.95 13.12 -44.95
CA LEU A 76 30.28 14.40 -44.67
C LEU A 76 28.92 14.57 -45.36
N GLU A 77 28.67 13.88 -46.48
CA GLU A 77 27.42 14.04 -47.25
C GLU A 77 26.21 13.31 -46.62
N ASP A 78 26.44 12.32 -45.76
CA ASP A 78 25.39 11.46 -45.17
C ASP A 78 24.84 11.99 -43.83
N ALA A 79 25.47 12.99 -43.21
CA ALA A 79 25.06 13.50 -41.90
C ALA A 79 23.57 13.91 -41.83
N PRO A 80 22.98 14.62 -42.82
CA PRO A 80 21.56 14.93 -42.81
C PRO A 80 20.65 13.69 -42.84
N VAL A 81 21.06 12.64 -43.56
CA VAL A 81 20.32 11.37 -43.66
C VAL A 81 20.35 10.65 -42.32
N ILE A 82 21.53 10.53 -41.70
CA ILE A 82 21.71 9.94 -40.36
C ILE A 82 20.83 10.67 -39.34
N VAL A 83 20.86 12.01 -39.34
CA VAL A 83 20.04 12.84 -38.43
C VAL A 83 18.55 12.57 -38.60
N GLN A 84 18.04 12.53 -39.84
CA GLN A 84 16.60 12.29 -40.06
C GLN A 84 16.21 10.82 -39.77
N ALA A 85 17.08 9.86 -40.08
CA ALA A 85 16.84 8.45 -39.80
C ALA A 85 16.77 8.19 -38.29
N ALA A 86 17.77 8.67 -37.53
CA ALA A 86 17.78 8.60 -36.07
C ALA A 86 16.53 9.29 -35.49
N ALA A 87 16.25 10.53 -35.89
CA ALA A 87 15.09 11.26 -35.39
C ALA A 87 13.74 10.57 -35.70
N ALA A 88 13.61 9.92 -36.86
CA ALA A 88 12.43 9.11 -37.19
C ALA A 88 12.31 7.88 -36.28
N ILE A 89 13.42 7.17 -36.04
CA ILE A 89 13.48 6.04 -35.10
C ILE A 89 13.04 6.47 -33.69
N GLY A 90 13.60 7.55 -33.15
CA GLY A 90 13.20 8.11 -31.86
C GLY A 90 11.73 8.52 -31.82
N SER A 91 11.20 9.04 -32.93
CA SER A 91 9.78 9.39 -33.05
C SER A 91 8.86 8.16 -33.02
N PHE A 92 9.27 7.02 -33.59
CA PHE A 92 8.53 5.76 -33.45
C PHE A 92 8.54 5.24 -32.01
N ALA A 93 9.69 5.30 -31.33
CA ALA A 93 9.83 4.85 -29.94
C ALA A 93 9.07 5.73 -28.92
N CYS A 94 8.85 7.01 -29.24
CA CYS A 94 8.21 7.94 -28.31
C CYS A 94 6.72 7.61 -28.03
N GLY A 95 6.40 7.14 -26.82
CA GLY A 95 5.02 7.04 -26.31
C GLY A 95 4.15 5.94 -26.93
N VAL A 96 4.73 5.00 -27.68
CA VAL A 96 4.01 3.84 -28.26
C VAL A 96 4.87 2.59 -28.09
N GLU A 97 4.45 1.67 -27.22
CA GLU A 97 5.20 0.43 -26.93
C GLU A 97 5.42 -0.45 -28.18
N ASP A 98 4.44 -0.52 -29.09
CA ASP A 98 4.61 -1.23 -30.37
C ASP A 98 5.72 -0.61 -31.24
N GLY A 99 5.88 0.71 -31.15
CA GLY A 99 6.96 1.43 -31.82
C GLY A 99 8.32 1.13 -31.21
N VAL A 100 8.41 1.10 -29.88
CA VAL A 100 9.63 0.68 -29.16
C VAL A 100 10.00 -0.74 -29.56
N ARG A 101 9.05 -1.68 -29.51
CA ARG A 101 9.25 -3.08 -29.91
C ARG A 101 9.80 -3.18 -31.33
N ALA A 102 9.16 -2.53 -32.30
CA ALA A 102 9.59 -2.56 -33.69
C ALA A 102 11.02 -1.99 -33.90
N VAL A 103 11.39 -0.94 -33.16
CA VAL A 103 12.73 -0.34 -33.20
C VAL A 103 13.78 -1.28 -32.62
N LEU A 104 13.45 -1.99 -31.54
CA LEU A 104 14.33 -2.99 -30.93
C LEU A 104 14.49 -4.22 -31.83
N ASP A 105 13.40 -4.76 -32.36
CA ASP A 105 13.39 -5.92 -33.26
C ASP A 105 14.18 -5.65 -34.56
N ALA A 106 14.14 -4.41 -35.04
CA ALA A 106 14.91 -3.99 -36.21
C ALA A 106 16.41 -3.78 -35.93
N GLY A 107 16.86 -3.87 -34.67
CA GLY A 107 18.28 -3.74 -34.31
C GLY A 107 18.80 -2.30 -34.31
N ALA A 108 17.96 -1.31 -33.99
CA ALA A 108 18.37 0.10 -34.08
C ALA A 108 19.41 0.53 -33.04
N VAL A 109 19.39 -0.06 -31.83
CA VAL A 109 20.16 0.41 -30.67
C VAL A 109 21.68 0.42 -30.91
N PRO A 110 22.32 -0.64 -31.42
CA PRO A 110 23.76 -0.62 -31.70
C PRO A 110 24.18 0.47 -32.68
N HIS A 111 23.38 0.73 -33.73
CA HIS A 111 23.67 1.78 -34.71
C HIS A 111 23.52 3.18 -34.09
N LEU A 112 22.51 3.38 -33.26
CA LEU A 112 22.33 4.65 -32.54
C LEU A 112 23.43 4.91 -31.50
N ILE A 113 23.95 3.88 -30.84
CA ILE A 113 25.10 3.99 -29.94
C ILE A 113 26.36 4.37 -30.74
N SER A 114 26.57 3.73 -31.89
CA SER A 114 27.74 3.98 -32.74
C SER A 114 27.85 5.45 -33.19
N ILE A 115 26.73 6.13 -33.43
CA ILE A 115 26.73 7.53 -33.88
C ILE A 115 26.98 8.54 -32.76
N LEU A 116 27.05 8.12 -31.50
CA LEU A 116 27.42 9.00 -30.38
C LEU A 116 28.90 9.43 -30.44
N SER A 117 29.73 8.70 -31.17
CA SER A 117 31.15 9.05 -31.41
C SER A 117 31.38 9.75 -32.75
N HIS A 118 30.31 10.23 -33.41
CA HIS A 118 30.41 10.92 -34.70
C HIS A 118 30.99 12.34 -34.54
N HIS A 119 31.70 12.84 -35.55
CA HIS A 119 32.33 14.18 -35.50
C HIS A 119 31.35 15.35 -35.63
N ASP A 120 30.16 15.12 -36.20
CA ASP A 120 29.08 16.12 -36.31
C ASP A 120 28.16 16.05 -35.08
N ASP A 121 28.14 17.12 -34.28
CA ASP A 121 27.30 17.27 -33.10
C ASP A 121 25.81 17.06 -33.37
N LYS A 122 25.31 17.42 -34.58
CA LYS A 122 23.90 17.21 -34.92
C LYS A 122 23.56 15.73 -35.04
N VAL A 123 24.51 14.92 -35.51
CA VAL A 123 24.38 13.46 -35.59
C VAL A 123 24.38 12.87 -34.18
N VAL A 124 25.31 13.31 -33.33
CA VAL A 124 25.37 12.91 -31.92
C VAL A 124 24.07 13.26 -31.19
N ASP A 125 23.57 14.49 -31.35
CA ASP A 125 22.30 14.95 -30.79
C ASP A 125 21.11 14.11 -31.24
N ALA A 126 21.07 13.73 -32.53
CA ALA A 126 20.01 12.90 -33.06
C ALA A 126 20.06 11.48 -32.48
N GLY A 127 21.25 10.89 -32.35
CA GLY A 127 21.45 9.61 -31.70
C GLY A 127 21.04 9.62 -30.23
N ALA A 128 21.56 10.59 -29.47
CA ALA A 128 21.31 10.71 -28.03
C ALA A 128 19.83 10.89 -27.70
N ARG A 129 19.14 11.81 -28.41
CA ARG A 129 17.69 12.02 -28.22
C ARG A 129 16.87 10.77 -28.59
N SER A 130 17.26 10.05 -29.64
CA SER A 130 16.53 8.87 -30.10
C SER A 130 16.69 7.71 -29.13
N LEU A 131 17.90 7.47 -28.64
CA LEU A 131 18.15 6.50 -27.57
C LEU A 131 17.37 6.89 -26.31
N LYS A 132 17.36 8.16 -25.90
CA LYS A 132 16.56 8.61 -24.75
C LYS A 132 15.08 8.26 -24.89
N MET A 133 14.49 8.42 -26.07
CA MET A 133 13.09 8.02 -26.31
C MET A 133 12.87 6.51 -26.17
N ILE A 134 13.86 5.69 -26.54
CA ILE A 134 13.81 4.23 -26.37
C ILE A 134 13.90 3.88 -24.88
N PHE A 135 14.89 4.42 -24.16
CA PHE A 135 15.15 4.15 -22.74
C PHE A 135 14.10 4.70 -21.76
N GLN A 136 13.10 5.45 -22.24
CA GLN A 136 11.91 5.79 -21.46
C GLN A 136 10.92 4.63 -21.32
N SER A 137 10.99 3.62 -22.19
CA SER A 137 10.14 2.43 -22.12
C SER A 137 10.79 1.33 -21.28
N LYS A 138 9.95 0.60 -20.55
CA LYS A 138 10.36 -0.60 -19.80
C LYS A 138 10.86 -1.73 -20.71
N MET A 139 10.57 -1.68 -22.01
CA MET A 139 11.05 -2.65 -23.00
C MET A 139 12.49 -2.42 -23.43
N ALA A 140 13.08 -1.26 -23.11
CA ALA A 140 14.46 -0.96 -23.46
C ALA A 140 15.44 -1.95 -22.81
N PRO A 141 16.56 -2.27 -23.50
CA PRO A 141 17.57 -3.15 -22.93
C PRO A 141 18.16 -2.56 -21.64
N LYS A 142 18.47 -3.41 -20.67
CA LYS A 142 19.19 -3.00 -19.46
C LYS A 142 20.69 -2.99 -19.71
N TYR A 143 21.37 -2.00 -19.15
CA TYR A 143 22.82 -1.96 -19.10
C TYR A 143 23.29 -2.58 -17.78
N ASP A 144 24.08 -3.65 -17.86
CA ASP A 144 24.74 -4.23 -16.69
C ASP A 144 25.85 -3.28 -16.23
N VAL A 145 25.54 -2.46 -15.22
CA VAL A 145 26.46 -1.45 -14.66
C VAL A 145 27.56 -2.07 -13.80
N LEU A 146 27.50 -3.38 -13.50
CA LEU A 146 28.56 -4.09 -12.79
C LEU A 146 29.69 -4.53 -13.74
N GLN A 147 29.45 -4.52 -15.06
CA GLN A 147 30.50 -4.75 -16.05
C GLN A 147 31.29 -3.48 -16.31
N ASP A 148 32.60 -3.53 -16.04
CA ASP A 148 33.53 -2.39 -16.22
C ASP A 148 33.41 -1.71 -17.58
N LYS A 149 33.26 -2.49 -18.67
CA LYS A 149 33.11 -1.94 -20.02
C LYS A 149 31.85 -1.06 -20.16
N ASN A 150 30.73 -1.51 -19.61
CA ASN A 150 29.46 -0.78 -19.70
C ASN A 150 29.47 0.42 -18.76
N LEU A 151 30.02 0.27 -17.55
CA LEU A 151 30.19 1.36 -16.61
C LEU A 151 31.08 2.47 -17.18
N ASN A 152 32.24 2.11 -17.73
CA ASN A 152 33.15 3.07 -18.37
C ASN A 152 32.51 3.77 -19.57
N PHE A 153 31.69 3.06 -20.35
CA PHE A 153 30.91 3.68 -21.42
C PHE A 153 29.94 4.73 -20.86
N ILE A 154 29.16 4.39 -19.83
CA ILE A 154 28.23 5.32 -19.18
C ILE A 154 28.96 6.55 -18.60
N LEU A 155 30.11 6.35 -17.95
CA LEU A 155 30.93 7.45 -17.44
C LEU A 155 31.40 8.38 -18.57
N SER A 156 31.85 7.82 -19.69
CA SER A 156 32.25 8.63 -20.86
C SER A 156 31.10 9.48 -21.42
N LEU A 157 29.86 8.99 -21.34
CA LEU A 157 28.68 9.77 -21.75
C LEU A 157 28.35 10.88 -20.74
N LEU A 158 28.48 10.61 -19.43
CA LEU A 158 28.29 11.61 -18.38
C LEU A 158 29.34 12.73 -18.42
N ASP A 159 30.55 12.41 -18.90
CA ASP A 159 31.65 13.36 -19.05
C ASP A 159 31.59 14.20 -20.33
N SER A 160 30.62 13.94 -21.22
CA SER A 160 30.40 14.73 -22.44
C SER A 160 30.00 16.18 -22.13
N ASP A 161 30.45 17.10 -22.98
CA ASP A 161 30.00 18.50 -23.00
C ASP A 161 28.61 18.66 -23.66
N ASN A 162 28.10 17.61 -24.32
CA ASN A 162 26.81 17.61 -24.97
C ASN A 162 25.69 17.24 -23.97
N GLU A 163 24.78 18.17 -23.68
CA GLU A 163 23.68 17.95 -22.74
C GLU A 163 22.80 16.75 -23.13
N ASN A 164 22.48 16.54 -24.42
CA ASN A 164 21.67 15.40 -24.85
C ASN A 164 22.35 14.06 -24.54
N VAL A 165 23.69 14.01 -24.62
CA VAL A 165 24.48 12.81 -24.32
C VAL A 165 24.48 12.53 -22.81
N THR A 166 24.70 13.56 -21.99
CA THR A 166 24.63 13.41 -20.52
C THR A 166 23.22 13.05 -20.04
N GLU A 167 22.18 13.62 -20.67
CA GLU A 167 20.77 13.26 -20.43
C GLU A 167 20.50 11.78 -20.73
N LEU A 168 21.02 11.29 -21.87
CA LEU A 168 20.91 9.88 -22.24
C LEU A 168 21.58 9.00 -21.17
N ALA A 169 22.79 9.35 -20.74
CA ALA A 169 23.52 8.58 -19.74
C ALA A 169 22.72 8.46 -18.43
N ALA A 170 22.18 9.58 -17.94
CA ALA A 170 21.32 9.61 -16.77
C ALA A 170 20.05 8.75 -16.96
N CYS A 171 19.44 8.78 -18.16
CA CYS A 171 18.28 7.96 -18.49
C CYS A 171 18.59 6.45 -18.51
N ILE A 172 19.74 6.04 -19.08
CA ILE A 172 20.19 4.64 -19.10
C ILE A 172 20.37 4.12 -17.67
N ILE A 173 21.02 4.90 -16.80
CA ILE A 173 21.23 4.54 -15.40
C ILE A 173 19.88 4.44 -14.66
N ALA A 174 19.01 5.45 -14.81
CA ALA A 174 17.70 5.46 -14.16
C ALA A 174 16.82 4.26 -14.55
N HIS A 175 16.98 3.76 -15.78
CA HIS A 175 16.29 2.57 -16.29
C HIS A 175 16.92 1.25 -15.86
N SER A 176 18.26 1.20 -15.73
CA SER A 176 18.99 -0.05 -15.51
C SER A 176 19.29 -0.35 -14.04
N CYS A 177 19.30 0.66 -13.17
CA CYS A 177 19.64 0.50 -11.75
C CYS A 177 18.44 0.02 -10.93
N GLU A 178 18.52 -1.21 -10.41
CA GLU A 178 17.45 -1.87 -9.65
C GLU A 178 17.89 -2.47 -8.31
N THR A 179 19.17 -2.82 -8.17
CA THR A 179 19.72 -3.55 -7.01
C THR A 179 20.65 -2.68 -6.16
N ASN A 180 20.85 -3.07 -4.90
CA ASN A 180 21.74 -2.35 -3.99
C ASN A 180 23.21 -2.40 -4.45
N GLU A 181 23.61 -3.51 -5.07
CA GLU A 181 24.96 -3.71 -5.63
C GLU A 181 25.23 -2.75 -6.79
N GLU A 182 24.28 -2.60 -7.71
CA GLU A 182 24.37 -1.63 -8.82
C GLU A 182 24.44 -0.19 -8.32
N GLN A 183 23.59 0.17 -7.34
CA GLN A 183 23.61 1.50 -6.71
C GLN A 183 24.97 1.81 -6.08
N LYS A 184 25.56 0.82 -5.38
CA LYS A 184 26.88 0.95 -4.78
C LYS A 184 27.97 1.11 -5.84
N ALA A 185 27.96 0.29 -6.88
CA ALA A 185 28.94 0.36 -7.97
C ALA A 185 28.92 1.75 -8.66
N LEU A 186 27.73 2.26 -8.96
CA LEU A 186 27.55 3.61 -9.51
C LEU A 186 28.05 4.69 -8.55
N CYS A 187 27.76 4.56 -7.26
CA CYS A 187 28.22 5.48 -6.24
C CYS A 187 29.76 5.46 -6.08
N ASP A 188 30.39 4.30 -6.15
CA ASP A 188 31.85 4.12 -6.10
C ASP A 188 32.54 4.69 -7.33
N ALA A 189 31.89 4.58 -8.49
CA ALA A 189 32.37 5.14 -9.76
C ALA A 189 32.25 6.67 -9.85
N GLY A 190 31.74 7.36 -8.82
CA GLY A 190 31.63 8.82 -8.81
C GLY A 190 30.44 9.39 -9.60
N VAL A 191 29.48 8.55 -10.00
CA VAL A 191 28.32 8.97 -10.81
C VAL A 191 27.52 10.05 -10.11
N LEU A 192 27.28 9.94 -8.81
CA LEU A 192 26.49 10.91 -8.05
C LEU A 192 27.12 12.30 -8.02
N GLN A 193 28.46 12.38 -7.91
CA GLN A 193 29.21 13.62 -7.93
C GLN A 193 29.06 14.30 -9.30
N ARG A 194 29.14 13.51 -10.38
CA ARG A 194 28.93 14.02 -11.74
C ARG A 194 27.51 14.51 -11.94
N LEU A 195 26.50 13.75 -11.54
CA LEU A 195 25.09 14.16 -11.64
C LEU A 195 24.81 15.47 -10.88
N VAL A 196 25.37 15.63 -9.67
CA VAL A 196 25.23 16.88 -8.89
C VAL A 196 25.82 18.08 -9.63
N SER A 197 26.96 17.90 -10.33
CA SER A 197 27.55 18.98 -11.13
C SER A 197 26.69 19.39 -12.34
N LEU A 198 25.92 18.45 -12.89
CA LEU A 198 25.04 18.67 -14.05
C LEU A 198 23.68 19.29 -13.67
N LEU A 199 23.36 19.41 -12.38
CA LEU A 199 22.14 20.09 -11.92
C LEU A 199 22.11 21.60 -12.22
N GLY A 200 23.22 22.18 -12.69
CA GLY A 200 23.29 23.57 -13.14
C GLY A 200 22.84 23.83 -14.58
N GLY A 201 22.60 22.79 -15.38
CA GLY A 201 22.30 22.94 -16.81
C GLY A 201 20.82 23.17 -17.14
N SER A 202 20.41 22.79 -18.35
CA SER A 202 19.03 22.95 -18.82
C SER A 202 18.01 22.15 -17.99
N SER A 203 16.72 22.48 -18.14
CA SER A 203 15.64 21.77 -17.43
C SER A 203 15.63 20.28 -17.76
N ASN A 204 15.89 19.90 -19.01
CA ASN A 204 15.91 18.52 -19.44
C ASN A 204 17.07 17.75 -18.79
N GLN A 205 18.25 18.37 -18.72
CA GLN A 205 19.42 17.79 -18.04
C GLN A 205 19.17 17.64 -16.54
N LYS A 206 18.61 18.68 -15.88
CA LYS A 206 18.20 18.61 -14.48
C LYS A 206 17.22 17.46 -14.23
N ASP A 207 16.17 17.36 -15.02
CA ASP A 207 15.13 16.34 -14.85
C ASP A 207 15.69 14.92 -15.01
N ALA A 208 16.52 14.70 -16.03
CA ALA A 208 17.19 13.42 -16.25
C ALA A 208 18.13 13.07 -15.08
N CYS A 209 18.91 14.04 -14.60
CA CYS A 209 19.80 13.87 -13.46
C CYS A 209 19.03 13.55 -12.17
N LEU A 210 17.90 14.22 -11.92
CA LEU A 210 17.08 13.99 -10.73
C LEU A 210 16.42 12.61 -10.76
N GLU A 211 15.89 12.16 -11.91
CA GLU A 211 15.36 10.80 -12.06
C GLU A 211 16.45 9.74 -11.79
N CYS A 212 17.66 9.98 -12.29
CA CYS A 212 18.82 9.13 -12.06
C CYS A 212 19.26 9.12 -10.59
N ILE A 213 19.44 10.28 -9.95
CA ILE A 213 19.76 10.40 -8.52
C ILE A 213 18.72 9.63 -7.70
N LYS A 214 17.43 9.85 -7.97
CA LYS A 214 16.34 9.16 -7.27
C LYS A 214 16.46 7.64 -7.40
N ALA A 215 16.81 7.10 -8.57
CA ALA A 215 16.99 5.66 -8.77
C ALA A 215 18.20 5.11 -7.98
N VAL A 216 19.32 5.84 -8.02
CA VAL A 216 20.59 5.41 -7.37
C VAL A 216 20.51 5.46 -5.85
N VAL A 217 19.80 6.43 -5.26
CA VAL A 217 19.68 6.56 -3.79
C VAL A 217 18.49 5.78 -3.20
N LYS A 218 17.61 5.23 -4.04
CA LYS A 218 16.33 4.66 -3.61
C LYS A 218 16.52 3.51 -2.61
N ASP A 219 15.93 3.68 -1.43
CA ASP A 219 15.84 2.67 -0.37
C ASP A 219 17.22 2.09 0.05
N ASN A 220 18.32 2.84 -0.18
CA ASN A 220 19.68 2.45 0.14
C ASN A 220 20.35 3.48 1.06
N SER A 221 20.51 3.11 2.33
CA SER A 221 21.00 3.99 3.39
C SER A 221 22.47 4.37 3.21
N GLU A 222 23.32 3.45 2.75
CA GLU A 222 24.76 3.68 2.53
C GLU A 222 24.96 4.72 1.43
N VAL A 223 24.32 4.51 0.27
CA VAL A 223 24.43 5.40 -0.89
C VAL A 223 23.79 6.77 -0.59
N SER A 224 22.65 6.80 0.12
CA SER A 224 22.00 8.04 0.54
C SER A 224 22.84 8.88 1.50
N SER A 225 23.53 8.22 2.45
CA SER A 225 24.45 8.90 3.36
C SER A 225 25.65 9.48 2.60
N ARG A 226 26.24 8.71 1.68
CA ARG A 226 27.34 9.19 0.83
C ARG A 226 26.93 10.36 -0.05
N PHE A 227 25.76 10.30 -0.68
CA PHE A 227 25.20 11.41 -1.45
C PHE A 227 25.11 12.69 -0.61
N SER A 228 24.64 12.56 0.63
CA SER A 228 24.49 13.68 1.57
C SER A 228 25.83 14.35 1.91
N CYS A 229 26.92 13.59 1.93
CA CYS A 229 28.27 14.10 2.19
C CYS A 229 28.96 14.74 0.97
N ILE A 230 28.41 14.60 -0.24
CA ILE A 230 29.04 15.13 -1.47
C ILE A 230 29.25 16.64 -1.36
N GLY A 231 30.52 17.05 -1.52
CA GLY A 231 30.93 18.45 -1.50
C GLY A 231 30.62 19.16 -0.19
N ASN A 232 30.65 18.45 0.95
CA ASN A 232 30.30 18.96 2.28
C ASN A 232 28.83 19.48 2.34
N GLY A 233 27.89 18.69 1.84
CA GLY A 233 26.45 19.02 1.86
C GLY A 233 25.95 19.84 0.66
N LYS A 234 26.83 20.14 -0.31
CA LYS A 234 26.45 20.85 -1.55
C LYS A 234 25.38 20.10 -2.36
N ALA A 235 25.41 18.78 -2.39
CA ALA A 235 24.42 17.98 -3.12
C ALA A 235 23.00 18.17 -2.56
N LEU A 236 22.84 18.10 -1.23
CA LEU A 236 21.54 18.35 -0.58
C LEU A 236 21.08 19.78 -0.76
N LYS A 237 22.00 20.75 -0.70
CA LYS A 237 21.68 22.15 -0.97
C LYS A 237 21.19 22.34 -2.40
N ALA A 238 21.84 21.75 -3.39
CA ALA A 238 21.41 21.82 -4.79
C ALA A 238 20.00 21.27 -4.98
N LEU A 239 19.67 20.12 -4.37
CA LEU A 239 18.29 19.61 -4.38
C LEU A 239 17.32 20.56 -3.67
N SER A 240 17.70 21.08 -2.50
CA SER A 240 16.88 22.00 -1.72
C SER A 240 16.59 23.30 -2.48
N ASP A 241 17.54 23.81 -3.26
CA ASP A 241 17.36 24.99 -4.09
C ASP A 241 16.38 24.69 -5.26
N LEU A 242 16.45 23.49 -5.84
CA LEU A 242 15.60 23.06 -6.96
C LEU A 242 14.12 22.82 -6.59
N ILE A 243 13.74 22.74 -5.31
CA ILE A 243 12.31 22.66 -4.93
C ILE A 243 11.56 23.96 -5.26
N GLN A 244 12.30 25.05 -5.48
CA GLN A 244 11.80 26.37 -5.90
C GLN A 244 12.18 26.70 -7.36
N ASP A 245 12.60 25.72 -8.17
CA ASP A 245 12.90 25.93 -9.59
C ASP A 245 11.67 26.45 -10.35
N ARG A 246 11.87 27.23 -11.40
CA ARG A 246 10.78 27.77 -12.23
C ARG A 246 9.94 26.69 -12.93
N TYR A 247 10.48 25.48 -13.10
CA TYR A 247 9.79 24.37 -13.75
C TYR A 247 9.13 23.42 -12.74
N PRO A 248 7.80 23.26 -12.76
CA PRO A 248 7.09 22.42 -11.79
C PRO A 248 7.51 20.95 -11.76
N TYR A 249 7.89 20.40 -12.92
CA TYR A 249 8.37 19.02 -13.00
C TYR A 249 9.72 18.83 -12.30
N THR A 250 10.65 19.76 -12.49
CA THR A 250 11.93 19.79 -11.77
C THR A 250 11.73 19.92 -10.26
N ARG A 251 10.81 20.79 -9.81
CA ARG A 251 10.43 20.92 -8.39
C ARG A 251 9.97 19.57 -7.83
N LEU A 252 9.05 18.90 -8.53
CA LEU A 252 8.51 17.59 -8.13
C LEU A 252 9.60 16.52 -8.03
N LEU A 253 10.48 16.44 -9.03
CA LEU A 253 11.57 15.47 -9.04
C LEU A 253 12.56 15.73 -7.90
N SER A 254 12.89 16.99 -7.63
CA SER A 254 13.73 17.35 -6.49
C SER A 254 13.09 16.96 -5.15
N CYS A 255 11.80 17.22 -4.97
CA CYS A 255 11.05 16.74 -3.80
C CYS A 255 11.13 15.21 -3.67
N LYS A 256 10.97 14.47 -4.78
CA LYS A 256 11.06 12.99 -4.78
C LYS A 256 12.45 12.50 -4.37
N CYS A 257 13.53 13.16 -4.81
CA CYS A 257 14.89 12.85 -4.37
C CYS A 257 15.07 13.07 -2.86
N LEU A 258 14.66 14.24 -2.35
CA LEU A 258 14.78 14.58 -0.93
C LEU A 258 13.97 13.64 -0.03
N ILE A 259 12.77 13.23 -0.47
CA ILE A 259 11.95 12.23 0.23
C ILE A 259 12.66 10.88 0.24
N ALA A 260 13.21 10.43 -0.90
CA ALA A 260 13.92 9.15 -0.98
C ALA A 260 15.14 9.12 -0.04
N ILE A 261 15.96 10.17 -0.05
CA ILE A 261 17.13 10.30 0.82
C ILE A 261 16.70 10.34 2.30
N GLY A 262 15.67 11.11 2.65
CA GLY A 262 15.19 11.23 4.02
C GLY A 262 14.59 9.96 4.60
N HIS A 263 14.04 9.08 3.75
CA HIS A 263 13.55 7.77 4.18
C HIS A 263 14.68 6.76 4.34
N ALA A 264 15.66 6.78 3.43
CA ALA A 264 16.79 5.86 3.46
C ALA A 264 17.82 6.22 4.55
N SER A 265 17.95 7.51 4.90
CA SER A 265 18.87 7.99 5.94
C SER A 265 18.21 9.04 6.84
N PRO A 266 17.44 8.62 7.86
CA PRO A 266 16.66 9.51 8.73
C PRO A 266 17.50 10.58 9.45
N SER A 267 18.76 10.27 9.77
CA SER A 267 19.69 11.13 10.51
C SER A 267 20.05 12.46 9.83
N TYR A 268 19.83 12.59 8.51
CA TYR A 268 20.20 13.80 7.77
C TYR A 268 19.01 14.71 7.44
N VAL A 269 17.80 14.17 7.29
CA VAL A 269 16.59 14.98 7.05
C VAL A 269 15.85 15.23 8.37
N GLU A 270 16.59 15.53 9.42
CA GLU A 270 16.04 15.89 10.73
C GLU A 270 15.66 17.38 10.82
N GLU A 271 16.03 18.22 9.83
CA GLU A 271 15.49 19.57 9.75
C GLU A 271 14.01 19.53 9.37
N LEU A 272 13.16 19.52 10.40
CA LEU A 272 11.72 19.71 10.29
C LEU A 272 11.36 20.84 9.33
N GLN A 273 12.18 21.89 9.27
CA GLN A 273 12.01 23.02 8.34
C GLN A 273 12.04 22.61 6.87
N ILE A 274 12.97 21.73 6.46
CA ILE A 274 13.03 21.24 5.07
C ILE A 274 11.78 20.40 4.78
N LYS A 275 11.40 19.51 5.69
CA LYS A 275 10.19 18.70 5.52
C LYS A 275 8.92 19.55 5.44
N THR A 276 8.78 20.59 6.26
CA THR A 276 7.66 21.54 6.16
C THR A 276 7.64 22.29 4.83
N LYS A 277 8.80 22.74 4.33
CA LYS A 277 8.92 23.33 2.98
C LYS A 277 8.49 22.34 1.90
N LEU A 278 8.87 21.07 2.02
CA LEU A 278 8.44 20.02 1.08
C LEU A 278 6.93 19.83 1.10
N VAL A 279 6.28 19.83 2.28
CA VAL A 279 4.81 19.74 2.36
C VAL A 279 4.15 20.92 1.64
N LEU A 280 4.63 22.14 1.87
CA LEU A 280 4.12 23.35 1.20
C LEU A 280 4.26 23.26 -0.32
N VAL A 281 5.47 22.97 -0.81
CA VAL A 281 5.74 22.85 -2.25
C VAL A 281 4.90 21.75 -2.89
N LEU A 282 4.79 20.59 -2.25
CA LEU A 282 3.95 19.51 -2.77
C LEU A 282 2.48 19.91 -2.80
N ALA A 283 1.98 20.59 -1.77
CA ALA A 283 0.62 21.11 -1.73
C ALA A 283 0.36 22.16 -2.84
N GLU A 284 1.35 22.98 -3.21
CA GLU A 284 1.29 23.87 -4.38
C GLU A 284 1.26 23.09 -5.69
N LEU A 285 2.15 22.11 -5.87
CA LEU A 285 2.26 21.33 -7.10
C LEU A 285 0.99 20.52 -7.44
N LEU A 286 0.07 20.32 -6.50
CA LEU A 286 -1.25 19.74 -6.76
C LEU A 286 -2.08 20.58 -7.76
N GLU A 287 -1.88 21.90 -7.81
CA GLU A 287 -2.58 22.82 -8.73
C GLU A 287 -2.10 22.69 -10.17
N GLU A 288 -0.91 22.13 -10.38
CA GLU A 288 -0.30 22.00 -11.70
C GLU A 288 -1.07 21.00 -12.58
N PRO A 289 -1.23 21.27 -13.89
CA PRO A 289 -1.90 20.36 -14.80
C PRO A 289 -1.06 19.12 -15.10
N GLY A 290 -1.75 18.05 -15.52
CA GLY A 290 -1.13 16.80 -15.98
C GLY A 290 -0.26 16.12 -14.92
N ARG A 291 0.82 15.48 -15.37
CA ARG A 291 1.65 14.56 -14.58
C ARG A 291 2.15 15.14 -13.25
N VAL A 292 2.43 16.45 -13.20
CA VAL A 292 2.95 17.09 -11.98
C VAL A 292 1.91 17.03 -10.86
N GLY A 293 0.72 17.57 -11.09
CA GLY A 293 -0.35 17.54 -10.09
C GLY A 293 -0.93 16.15 -9.85
N ASP A 294 -0.80 15.22 -10.80
CA ASP A 294 -1.24 13.83 -10.61
C ASP A 294 -0.32 13.06 -9.65
N GLU A 295 0.99 13.37 -9.67
CA GLU A 295 2.01 12.67 -8.89
C GLU A 295 2.36 13.38 -7.57
N ALA A 296 2.15 14.69 -7.47
CA ALA A 296 2.36 15.47 -6.27
C ALA A 296 1.65 14.91 -5.01
N PRO A 297 0.37 14.48 -5.04
CA PRO A 297 -0.28 13.94 -3.85
C PRO A 297 0.30 12.58 -3.40
N PHE A 298 0.84 11.77 -4.31
CA PHE A 298 1.56 10.55 -3.93
C PHE A 298 2.88 10.85 -3.24
N SER A 299 3.62 11.85 -3.73
CA SER A 299 4.84 12.34 -3.07
C SER A 299 4.51 12.90 -1.69
N LEU A 300 3.42 13.66 -1.55
CA LEU A 300 2.94 14.16 -0.26
C LEU A 300 2.62 13.02 0.70
N LYS A 301 1.84 12.02 0.25
CA LYS A 301 1.55 10.81 1.02
C LYS A 301 2.82 10.11 1.47
N LYS A 302 3.83 10.00 0.58
CA LYS A 302 5.10 9.35 0.91
C LYS A 302 5.86 10.16 1.97
N LEU A 303 5.96 11.48 1.82
CA LEU A 303 6.67 12.37 2.74
C LEU A 303 6.12 12.32 4.17
N ILE A 304 4.80 12.34 4.32
CA ILE A 304 4.16 12.38 5.63
C ILE A 304 3.98 10.99 6.25
N ALA A 305 4.28 9.93 5.50
CA ALA A 305 4.03 8.55 5.90
C ALA A 305 4.62 8.26 7.28
N ASP A 306 3.78 7.76 8.17
CA ASP A 306 4.15 7.38 9.52
C ASP A 306 4.78 8.48 10.41
N ASN A 307 4.69 9.77 10.02
CA ASN A 307 5.30 10.87 10.75
C ASN A 307 4.26 11.82 11.38
N GLU A 308 4.02 11.64 12.68
CA GLU A 308 3.01 12.43 13.40
C GLU A 308 3.32 13.93 13.42
N GLU A 309 4.59 14.33 13.52
CA GLU A 309 4.97 15.74 13.49
C GLU A 309 4.67 16.39 12.14
N LEU A 310 4.92 15.67 11.04
CA LEU A 310 4.52 16.16 9.71
C LEU A 310 3.01 16.22 9.51
N HIS A 311 2.25 15.33 10.15
CA HIS A 311 0.79 15.47 10.19
C HIS A 311 0.36 16.76 10.90
N LYS A 312 1.03 17.14 12.01
CA LYS A 312 0.77 18.41 12.71
C LYS A 312 1.14 19.63 11.86
N GLN A 313 2.24 19.57 11.12
CA GLN A 313 2.64 20.65 10.21
C GLN A 313 1.72 20.77 8.99
N ALA A 314 1.33 19.65 8.38
CA ALA A 314 0.35 19.65 7.29
C ALA A 314 -1.01 20.21 7.75
N LEU A 315 -1.40 19.94 9.00
CA LEU A 315 -2.58 20.53 9.63
C LEU A 315 -2.44 22.05 9.80
N SER A 316 -1.29 22.54 10.29
CA SER A 316 -1.10 23.97 10.57
C SER A 316 -1.07 24.85 9.31
N ILE A 317 -0.73 24.28 8.16
CA ILE A 317 -0.70 24.97 6.86
C ILE A 317 -1.91 24.60 5.96
N ASN A 318 -2.98 24.05 6.54
CA ASN A 318 -4.26 23.77 5.87
C ASN A 318 -4.19 22.82 4.66
N VAL A 319 -3.27 21.84 4.66
CA VAL A 319 -3.17 20.85 3.56
C VAL A 319 -4.46 20.05 3.40
N ILE A 320 -5.13 19.69 4.49
CA ILE A 320 -6.39 18.93 4.45
C ILE A 320 -7.46 19.71 3.69
N GLU A 321 -7.66 20.99 4.03
CA GLU A 321 -8.62 21.86 3.35
C GLU A 321 -8.30 21.98 1.85
N LYS A 322 -7.02 22.17 1.51
CA LYS A 322 -6.60 22.23 0.11
C LYS A 322 -6.92 20.95 -0.67
N LEU A 323 -6.61 19.78 -0.09
CA LEU A 323 -6.94 18.47 -0.67
C LEU A 323 -8.46 18.29 -0.84
N CYS A 324 -9.25 18.71 0.14
CA CYS A 324 -10.71 18.67 0.06
C CYS A 324 -11.27 19.57 -1.03
N ASN A 325 -10.74 20.78 -1.19
CA ASN A 325 -11.15 21.70 -2.26
C ASN A 325 -10.95 21.09 -3.65
N PHE A 326 -9.88 20.30 -3.85
CA PHE A 326 -9.71 19.54 -5.09
C PHE A 326 -10.80 18.49 -5.30
N LEU A 327 -11.25 17.80 -4.26
CA LEU A 327 -12.32 16.79 -4.38
C LEU A 327 -13.64 17.39 -4.86
N HIS A 328 -13.89 18.67 -4.56
CA HIS A 328 -15.08 19.39 -5.04
C HIS A 328 -15.01 19.83 -6.51
N MET A 329 -13.87 19.66 -7.20
CA MET A 329 -13.76 20.01 -8.62
C MET A 329 -14.54 19.01 -9.47
N SER A 330 -15.26 19.53 -10.48
CA SER A 330 -16.15 18.75 -11.34
C SER A 330 -15.47 17.68 -12.21
N SER A 331 -14.15 17.78 -12.43
CA SER A 331 -13.38 16.85 -13.25
C SER A 331 -11.98 16.68 -12.68
N ILE A 332 -11.73 15.52 -12.06
CA ILE A 332 -10.43 15.13 -11.52
C ILE A 332 -9.97 13.87 -12.24
N GLN A 333 -8.73 13.86 -12.73
CA GLN A 333 -8.18 12.63 -13.30
C GLN A 333 -8.07 11.53 -12.23
N SER A 334 -8.38 10.28 -12.60
CA SER A 334 -8.41 9.15 -11.66
C SER A 334 -7.11 8.98 -10.88
N ARG A 335 -5.96 9.23 -11.53
CA ARG A 335 -4.64 9.19 -10.88
C ARG A 335 -4.51 10.25 -9.78
N ARG A 336 -4.91 11.48 -10.06
CA ARG A 336 -4.90 12.58 -9.08
C ARG A 336 -5.87 12.32 -7.93
N LEU A 337 -7.09 11.87 -8.23
CA LEU A 337 -8.09 11.50 -7.23
C LEU A 337 -7.57 10.39 -6.30
N GLN A 338 -7.00 9.33 -6.87
CA GLN A 338 -6.35 8.26 -6.11
C GLN A 338 -5.29 8.83 -5.15
N GLY A 339 -4.39 9.68 -5.65
CA GLY A 339 -3.33 10.29 -4.85
C GLY A 339 -3.87 11.15 -3.70
N ILE A 340 -4.88 11.99 -3.97
CA ILE A 340 -5.52 12.85 -2.98
C ILE A 340 -6.15 12.02 -1.87
N LEU A 341 -6.92 10.99 -2.21
CA LEU A 341 -7.55 10.09 -1.24
C LEU A 341 -6.52 9.38 -0.36
N LEU A 342 -5.40 8.95 -0.94
CA LEU A 342 -4.30 8.34 -0.17
C LEU A 342 -3.61 9.34 0.75
N ALA A 343 -3.34 10.57 0.30
CA ALA A 343 -2.75 11.62 1.14
C ALA A 343 -3.66 11.99 2.32
N LEU A 344 -4.97 12.17 2.07
CA LEU A 344 -5.98 12.39 3.11
C LEU A 344 -6.04 11.21 4.09
N SER A 345 -5.99 9.99 3.58
CA SER A 345 -6.00 8.78 4.42
C SER A 345 -4.79 8.75 5.37
N GLU A 346 -3.61 9.14 4.89
CA GLU A 346 -2.37 9.15 5.66
C GLU A 346 -2.41 10.21 6.76
N LEU A 347 -2.86 11.44 6.43
CA LEU A 347 -3.08 12.51 7.42
C LEU A 347 -4.05 12.06 8.53
N CYS A 348 -5.06 11.26 8.18
CA CYS A 348 -6.05 10.72 9.11
C CYS A 348 -5.60 9.47 9.87
N SER A 349 -4.41 8.93 9.62
CA SER A 349 -3.97 7.64 10.19
C SER A 349 -3.69 7.71 11.70
N LYS A 350 -3.01 8.77 12.15
CA LYS A 350 -2.54 8.92 13.55
C LYS A 350 -3.29 10.00 14.32
N LEU A 351 -3.53 11.17 13.72
CA LEU A 351 -4.02 12.35 14.43
C LEU A 351 -5.55 12.49 14.41
N GLU A 352 -6.14 12.58 15.62
CA GLU A 352 -7.58 12.83 15.78
C GLU A 352 -8.01 14.21 15.25
N LYS A 353 -7.13 15.22 15.35
CA LYS A 353 -7.40 16.56 14.82
C LYS A 353 -7.57 16.54 13.30
N CYS A 354 -6.77 15.77 12.57
CA CYS A 354 -6.89 15.61 11.12
C CYS A 354 -8.24 14.98 10.73
N ARG A 355 -8.65 13.92 11.44
CA ARG A 355 -9.97 13.28 11.23
C ARG A 355 -11.12 14.25 11.51
N CYS A 356 -11.04 15.02 12.59
CA CYS A 356 -12.04 16.03 12.91
C CYS A 356 -12.12 17.13 11.86
N GLN A 357 -10.98 17.63 11.35
CA GLN A 357 -10.97 18.67 10.31
C GLN A 357 -11.57 18.15 9.00
N LEU A 358 -11.20 16.94 8.55
CA LEU A 358 -11.76 16.34 7.34
C LEU A 358 -13.29 16.20 7.40
N LEU A 359 -13.80 15.84 8.57
CA LEU A 359 -15.23 15.66 8.81
C LEU A 359 -15.94 16.96 9.21
N SER A 360 -15.21 18.07 9.33
CA SER A 360 -15.77 19.32 9.79
C SER A 360 -16.68 19.95 8.74
N PRO A 361 -17.83 20.51 9.13
CA PRO A 361 -18.63 21.39 8.29
C PRO A 361 -17.86 22.64 7.83
N GLN A 362 -16.72 23.02 8.42
CA GLN A 362 -16.01 24.24 8.00
C GLN A 362 -15.14 24.07 6.74
N VAL A 363 -14.99 22.85 6.20
CA VAL A 363 -14.24 22.63 4.95
C VAL A 363 -15.09 22.94 3.70
N TYR A 364 -16.33 23.43 3.86
CA TYR A 364 -17.09 23.98 2.74
C TYR A 364 -16.44 25.28 2.29
N SER A 365 -15.84 25.28 1.09
CA SER A 365 -15.81 26.51 0.30
C SER A 365 -17.25 27.00 0.15
N LEU A 366 -17.47 28.31 0.30
CA LEU A 366 -18.73 29.01 0.59
C LEU A 366 -19.98 28.71 -0.28
N ASN A 367 -19.93 27.78 -1.25
CA ASN A 367 -21.00 27.52 -2.23
C ASN A 367 -21.26 26.03 -2.53
N LEU A 368 -20.79 25.06 -1.73
CA LEU A 368 -20.96 23.63 -2.01
C LEU A 368 -21.77 22.92 -0.92
N GLU A 369 -22.94 22.37 -1.30
CA GLU A 369 -23.83 21.61 -0.40
C GLU A 369 -23.33 20.19 -0.08
N VAL A 370 -22.39 19.66 -0.87
CA VAL A 370 -21.91 18.27 -0.75
C VAL A 370 -20.80 18.17 0.30
N ARG A 371 -20.85 17.15 1.17
CA ARG A 371 -19.81 16.91 2.18
C ARG A 371 -18.63 16.20 1.54
N VAL A 372 -17.41 16.54 1.96
CA VAL A 372 -16.19 15.81 1.55
C VAL A 372 -16.33 14.30 1.78
N LEU A 373 -16.95 13.92 2.89
CA LEU A 373 -17.19 12.51 3.19
C LEU A 373 -18.07 11.83 2.12
N ASP A 374 -19.08 12.52 1.60
CA ASP A 374 -19.95 11.96 0.57
C ASP A 374 -19.16 11.76 -0.74
N LEU A 375 -18.26 12.69 -1.09
CA LEU A 375 -17.34 12.52 -2.24
C LEU A 375 -16.37 11.33 -2.08
N VAL A 376 -15.90 11.09 -0.85
CA VAL A 376 -15.08 9.91 -0.53
C VAL A 376 -15.91 8.62 -0.66
N ILE A 377 -17.18 8.64 -0.27
CA ILE A 377 -18.10 7.50 -0.40
C ILE A 377 -18.44 7.25 -1.88
N ASP A 378 -18.71 8.29 -2.67
CA ASP A 378 -18.97 8.17 -4.12
C ASP A 378 -17.77 7.58 -4.86
N SER A 379 -16.56 7.89 -4.40
CA SER A 379 -15.31 7.31 -4.95
C SER A 379 -15.20 5.78 -4.75
N LEU A 380 -16.03 5.16 -3.91
CA LEU A 380 -16.11 3.70 -3.78
C LEU A 380 -16.71 3.02 -5.01
N GLU A 381 -17.41 3.74 -5.87
CA GLU A 381 -18.00 3.20 -7.11
C GLU A 381 -17.19 3.52 -8.36
N HIS A 382 -16.07 4.22 -8.21
CA HIS A 382 -15.29 4.69 -9.34
C HIS A 382 -14.80 3.53 -10.22
N ASP A 383 -14.78 3.70 -11.55
CA ASP A 383 -14.41 2.65 -12.52
C ASP A 383 -12.99 2.09 -12.29
N CYS A 384 -12.05 2.98 -11.95
CA CYS A 384 -10.67 2.64 -11.55
C CYS A 384 -10.62 1.96 -10.17
N ALA A 385 -10.14 0.71 -10.15
CA ALA A 385 -9.98 -0.13 -8.96
C ALA A 385 -9.08 0.52 -7.89
N GLU A 386 -8.04 1.22 -8.32
CA GLU A 386 -7.10 1.91 -7.46
C GLU A 386 -7.73 3.11 -6.74
N VAL A 387 -8.69 3.80 -7.37
CA VAL A 387 -9.47 4.86 -6.72
C VAL A 387 -10.39 4.26 -5.66
N ARG A 388 -11.10 3.17 -5.98
CA ARG A 388 -11.95 2.46 -4.99
C ARG A 388 -11.14 2.02 -3.77
N ALA A 389 -9.97 1.43 -4.00
CA ALA A 389 -9.06 1.03 -2.94
C ALA A 389 -8.61 2.23 -2.08
N ALA A 390 -8.21 3.35 -2.71
CA ALA A 390 -7.82 4.56 -2.00
C ALA A 390 -8.97 5.14 -1.15
N ALA A 391 -10.19 5.16 -1.69
CA ALA A 391 -11.39 5.57 -0.98
C ALA A 391 -11.65 4.69 0.26
N CYS A 392 -11.58 3.36 0.12
CA CYS A 392 -11.71 2.45 1.26
C CYS A 392 -10.63 2.66 2.33
N ILE A 393 -9.37 2.87 1.95
CA ILE A 393 -8.27 3.15 2.90
C ILE A 393 -8.57 4.46 3.64
N CYS A 394 -9.05 5.48 2.93
CA CYS A 394 -9.44 6.76 3.50
C CYS A 394 -10.56 6.57 4.54
N ILE A 395 -11.67 5.92 4.18
CA ILE A 395 -12.79 5.62 5.10
C ILE A 395 -12.31 4.83 6.30
N ARG A 396 -11.48 3.80 6.11
CA ARG A 396 -10.90 3.02 7.21
C ARG A 396 -10.14 3.90 8.21
N ASN A 397 -9.35 4.85 7.74
CA ASN A 397 -8.58 5.70 8.64
C ASN A 397 -9.46 6.77 9.32
N ILE A 398 -10.41 7.37 8.60
CA ILE A 398 -11.41 8.30 9.14
C ILE A 398 -12.20 7.65 10.29
N THR A 399 -12.60 6.40 10.09
CA THR A 399 -13.46 5.63 11.02
C THR A 399 -12.75 5.14 12.27
N ARG A 400 -11.46 5.42 12.44
CA ARG A 400 -10.75 5.15 13.71
C ARG A 400 -11.17 6.10 14.84
N SER A 401 -11.87 7.20 14.52
CA SER A 401 -12.39 8.15 15.51
C SER A 401 -13.73 7.67 16.10
N LEU A 402 -13.70 7.09 17.30
CA LEU A 402 -14.93 6.73 18.02
C LEU A 402 -15.82 7.95 18.28
N LYS A 403 -15.21 9.12 18.56
CA LYS A 403 -15.91 10.39 18.75
C LYS A 403 -16.76 10.73 17.52
N ASN A 404 -16.17 10.73 16.33
CA ASN A 404 -16.88 11.08 15.10
C ASN A 404 -17.89 10.00 14.68
N LEU A 405 -17.61 8.72 14.95
CA LEU A 405 -18.59 7.64 14.77
C LEU A 405 -19.81 7.83 15.68
N SER A 406 -19.59 8.12 16.96
CA SER A 406 -20.67 8.34 17.94
C SER A 406 -21.48 9.61 17.68
N ALA A 407 -20.88 10.62 17.05
CA ALA A 407 -21.53 11.87 16.66
C ALA A 407 -22.39 11.76 15.39
N GLY A 408 -22.45 10.59 14.75
CA GLY A 408 -23.28 10.38 13.55
C GLY A 408 -22.68 10.94 12.26
N SER A 409 -21.40 11.30 12.21
CA SER A 409 -20.78 11.85 10.98
C SER A 409 -20.84 10.88 9.79
N LEU A 410 -21.00 9.57 10.05
CA LEU A 410 -21.11 8.45 9.11
C LEU A 410 -22.50 7.76 9.18
N SER A 411 -23.56 8.52 9.43
CA SER A 411 -24.94 7.98 9.50
C SER A 411 -25.49 7.50 8.16
N ASN A 412 -24.85 7.89 7.05
CA ASN A 412 -25.30 7.54 5.71
C ASN A 412 -25.19 6.02 5.48
N GLU A 413 -26.33 5.35 5.30
CA GLU A 413 -26.39 3.90 5.04
C GLU A 413 -25.61 3.50 3.78
N ALA A 414 -25.46 4.42 2.82
CA ALA A 414 -24.73 4.18 1.58
C ALA A 414 -23.31 3.67 1.83
N VAL A 415 -22.61 4.15 2.86
CA VAL A 415 -21.23 3.70 3.14
C VAL A 415 -21.18 2.19 3.43
N VAL A 416 -22.14 1.65 4.18
CA VAL A 416 -22.20 0.22 4.49
C VAL A 416 -22.55 -0.56 3.22
N ILE A 417 -23.52 -0.08 2.45
CA ILE A 417 -23.95 -0.73 1.19
C ILE A 417 -22.79 -0.80 0.19
N ARG A 418 -22.07 0.30 -0.03
CA ARG A 418 -20.91 0.36 -0.95
C ARG A 418 -19.77 -0.54 -0.50
N LEU A 419 -19.45 -0.53 0.80
CA LEU A 419 -18.41 -1.41 1.33
C LEU A 419 -18.78 -2.89 1.20
N VAL A 420 -20.05 -3.25 1.37
CA VAL A 420 -20.53 -4.62 1.14
C VAL A 420 -20.44 -5.00 -0.34
N GLN A 421 -20.76 -4.11 -1.27
CA GLN A 421 -20.57 -4.35 -2.70
C GLN A 421 -19.10 -4.67 -3.03
N LEU A 422 -18.15 -3.96 -2.41
CA LEU A 422 -16.71 -4.22 -2.61
C LEU A 422 -16.22 -5.54 -2.01
N LEU A 423 -16.98 -6.17 -1.11
CA LEU A 423 -16.68 -7.55 -0.66
C LEU A 423 -16.89 -8.59 -1.76
N TYR A 424 -17.57 -8.24 -2.86
CA TYR A 424 -17.74 -9.09 -4.04
C TYR A 424 -16.73 -8.80 -5.15
N ASP A 425 -15.81 -7.84 -4.96
CA ASP A 425 -14.77 -7.53 -5.94
C ASP A 425 -13.86 -8.76 -6.18
N PRO A 426 -13.44 -9.04 -7.43
CA PRO A 426 -12.56 -10.18 -7.71
C PRO A 426 -11.18 -10.09 -7.04
N SER A 427 -10.73 -8.89 -6.67
CA SER A 427 -9.45 -8.68 -6.02
C SER A 427 -9.55 -8.84 -4.50
N SER A 428 -8.82 -9.82 -3.94
CA SER A 428 -8.71 -9.99 -2.49
C SER A 428 -8.15 -8.74 -1.78
N SER A 429 -7.28 -7.98 -2.45
CA SER A 429 -6.75 -6.73 -1.88
C SER A 429 -7.84 -5.68 -1.65
N ILE A 430 -8.81 -5.56 -2.54
CA ILE A 430 -9.95 -4.64 -2.40
C ILE A 430 -10.89 -5.13 -1.31
N GLN A 431 -11.19 -6.43 -1.30
CA GLN A 431 -11.99 -7.06 -0.24
C GLN A 431 -11.38 -6.80 1.14
N LEU A 432 -10.06 -6.96 1.30
CA LEU A 432 -9.35 -6.75 2.56
C LEU A 432 -9.44 -5.30 3.06
N VAL A 433 -9.31 -4.32 2.16
CA VAL A 433 -9.44 -2.92 2.55
C VAL A 433 -10.89 -2.60 2.95
N ALA A 434 -11.88 -3.12 2.21
CA ALA A 434 -13.30 -2.95 2.53
C ALA A 434 -13.67 -3.59 3.89
N LEU A 435 -13.19 -4.80 4.18
CA LEU A 435 -13.32 -5.45 5.49
C LEU A 435 -12.70 -4.60 6.61
N GLY A 436 -11.54 -3.99 6.36
CA GLY A 436 -10.90 -3.08 7.31
C GLY A 436 -11.77 -1.87 7.66
N ALA A 437 -12.43 -1.26 6.67
CA ALA A 437 -13.35 -0.15 6.90
C ALA A 437 -14.63 -0.60 7.63
N LEU A 438 -15.24 -1.71 7.21
CA LEU A 438 -16.43 -2.29 7.87
C LEU A 438 -16.16 -2.65 9.33
N CYS A 439 -14.97 -3.16 9.64
CA CYS A 439 -14.58 -3.54 10.99
C CYS A 439 -14.66 -2.38 11.98
N ASN A 440 -14.35 -1.15 11.53
CA ASN A 440 -14.44 0.06 12.35
C ASN A 440 -15.88 0.60 12.41
N ILE A 441 -16.59 0.58 11.28
CA ILE A 441 -17.92 1.18 11.15
C ILE A 441 -18.99 0.34 11.86
N ILE A 442 -18.88 -0.98 11.92
CA ILE A 442 -19.96 -1.80 12.48
C ILE A 442 -20.07 -1.73 14.01
N VAL A 443 -19.02 -1.23 14.67
CA VAL A 443 -18.91 -1.19 16.14
C VAL A 443 -19.90 -0.16 16.72
N ILE A 444 -20.71 -0.59 17.69
CA ILE A 444 -21.58 0.22 18.54
C ILE A 444 -22.57 1.11 17.73
N CYS A 445 -23.32 0.51 16.81
CA CYS A 445 -24.45 1.21 16.16
C CYS A 445 -25.49 0.26 15.58
N ALA A 446 -26.68 0.26 16.18
CA ALA A 446 -27.77 -0.63 15.78
C ALA A 446 -28.25 -0.41 14.33
N SER A 447 -28.33 0.85 13.86
CA SER A 447 -28.76 1.13 12.48
C SER A 447 -27.82 0.53 11.44
N ARG A 448 -26.51 0.67 11.63
CA ARG A 448 -25.49 0.11 10.72
C ARG A 448 -25.50 -1.42 10.71
N LYS A 449 -25.74 -2.06 11.87
CA LYS A 449 -25.96 -3.52 11.96
C LYS A 449 -27.17 -3.96 11.15
N SER A 450 -28.30 -3.26 11.28
CA SER A 450 -29.51 -3.52 10.50
C SER A 450 -29.29 -3.39 8.99
N VAL A 451 -28.59 -2.33 8.55
CA VAL A 451 -28.23 -2.15 7.14
C VAL A 451 -27.36 -3.29 6.62
N LEU A 452 -26.36 -3.71 7.41
CA LEU A 452 -25.46 -4.81 7.04
C LEU A 452 -26.21 -6.13 6.84
N ILE A 453 -27.23 -6.42 7.68
CA ILE A 453 -28.12 -7.57 7.48
C ILE A 453 -28.92 -7.39 6.18
N ARG A 454 -29.60 -6.25 6.03
CA ARG A 454 -30.52 -5.98 4.91
C ARG A 454 -29.85 -6.06 3.54
N CYS A 455 -28.58 -5.65 3.42
CA CYS A 455 -27.84 -5.72 2.17
C CYS A 455 -27.10 -7.06 1.94
N GLY A 456 -27.37 -8.09 2.75
CA GLY A 456 -26.73 -9.41 2.61
C GLY A 456 -25.27 -9.44 3.03
N GLY A 457 -24.80 -8.43 3.76
CA GLY A 457 -23.41 -8.32 4.21
C GLY A 457 -23.00 -9.43 5.15
N VAL A 458 -23.91 -9.89 6.03
CA VAL A 458 -23.64 -11.02 6.95
C VAL A 458 -23.31 -12.30 6.17
N SER A 459 -24.15 -12.65 5.19
CA SER A 459 -23.94 -13.86 4.37
C SER A 459 -22.58 -13.81 3.65
N GLN A 460 -22.24 -12.63 3.13
CA GLN A 460 -20.94 -12.43 2.47
C GLN A 460 -19.75 -12.54 3.44
N LEU A 461 -19.87 -11.99 4.65
CA LEU A 461 -18.84 -12.12 5.68
C LEU A 461 -18.64 -13.58 6.09
N VAL A 462 -19.71 -14.34 6.25
CA VAL A 462 -19.65 -15.78 6.53
C VAL A 462 -18.93 -16.51 5.39
N ARG A 463 -19.28 -16.24 4.13
CA ARG A 463 -18.58 -16.82 2.98
C ARG A 463 -17.07 -16.53 3.01
N LEU A 464 -16.69 -15.28 3.22
CA LEU A 464 -15.27 -14.87 3.32
C LEU A 464 -14.55 -15.48 4.52
N SER A 465 -15.27 -15.77 5.62
CA SER A 465 -14.71 -16.44 6.81
C SER A 465 -14.21 -17.86 6.51
N THR A 466 -14.66 -18.46 5.41
CA THR A 466 -14.27 -19.80 4.94
C THR A 466 -13.35 -19.77 3.72
N SER A 467 -12.81 -18.61 3.35
CA SER A 467 -11.91 -18.45 2.21
C SER A 467 -10.62 -19.26 2.38
N MET A 468 -9.99 -19.67 1.27
CA MET A 468 -8.64 -20.26 1.32
C MET A 468 -7.57 -19.25 1.76
N ASP A 469 -7.83 -17.95 1.58
CA ASP A 469 -6.96 -16.87 2.07
C ASP A 469 -7.19 -16.62 3.57
N SER A 470 -6.18 -16.90 4.38
CA SER A 470 -6.23 -16.74 5.84
C SER A 470 -6.44 -15.30 6.30
N THR A 471 -5.99 -14.31 5.51
CA THR A 471 -6.18 -12.90 5.84
C THR A 471 -7.65 -12.49 5.64
N LEU A 472 -8.29 -12.99 4.58
CA LEU A 472 -9.73 -12.78 4.36
C LEU A 472 -10.55 -13.46 5.47
N ARG A 473 -10.20 -14.70 5.85
CA ARG A 473 -10.84 -15.40 6.97
C ARG A 473 -10.75 -14.59 8.26
N LEU A 474 -9.53 -14.16 8.60
CA LEU A 474 -9.26 -13.39 9.81
C LEU A 474 -10.06 -12.09 9.85
N LYS A 475 -10.01 -11.28 8.77
CA LYS A 475 -10.66 -9.97 8.74
C LYS A 475 -12.18 -10.06 8.73
N SER A 476 -12.75 -11.01 8.00
CA SER A 476 -14.21 -11.22 7.99
C SER A 476 -14.73 -11.67 9.36
N LEU A 477 -14.01 -12.55 10.06
CA LEU A 477 -14.36 -12.93 11.43
C LEU A 477 -14.26 -11.76 12.41
N SER A 478 -13.24 -10.91 12.27
CA SER A 478 -13.16 -9.70 13.10
C SER A 478 -14.37 -8.79 12.92
N VAL A 479 -14.91 -8.66 11.70
CA VAL A 479 -16.14 -7.89 11.44
C VAL A 479 -17.35 -8.56 12.10
N LEU A 480 -17.53 -9.88 11.95
CA LEU A 480 -18.62 -10.63 12.57
C LEU A 480 -18.57 -10.55 14.11
N ARG A 481 -17.37 -10.64 14.69
CA ARG A 481 -17.15 -10.47 16.15
C ARG A 481 -17.55 -9.07 16.59
N ASN A 482 -17.13 -8.04 15.87
CA ASN A 482 -17.48 -6.66 16.18
C ASN A 482 -18.98 -6.38 16.01
N PHE A 483 -19.62 -7.02 15.04
CA PHE A 483 -21.08 -6.98 14.89
C PHE A 483 -21.79 -7.53 16.13
N LEU A 484 -21.30 -8.63 16.70
CA LEU A 484 -21.89 -9.27 17.87
C LEU A 484 -21.63 -8.55 19.20
N PHE A 485 -20.70 -7.59 19.23
CA PHE A 485 -20.47 -6.78 20.42
C PHE A 485 -21.73 -5.96 20.77
N LEU A 486 -22.30 -6.20 21.96
CA LEU A 486 -23.58 -5.62 22.41
C LEU A 486 -24.73 -5.86 21.41
N ALA A 487 -24.76 -7.03 20.76
CA ALA A 487 -25.87 -7.44 19.91
C ALA A 487 -27.05 -7.96 20.74
N ASN A 488 -28.27 -7.66 20.30
CA ASN A 488 -29.49 -8.25 20.87
C ASN A 488 -29.65 -9.72 20.44
N THR A 489 -30.60 -10.44 21.05
CA THR A 489 -30.86 -11.85 20.73
C THR A 489 -31.19 -12.08 19.25
N THR A 490 -31.99 -11.21 18.63
CA THR A 490 -32.39 -11.33 17.21
C THR A 490 -31.19 -11.22 16.26
N ASP A 491 -30.27 -10.29 16.53
CA ASP A 491 -29.03 -10.12 15.78
C ASP A 491 -28.12 -11.36 15.92
N LYS A 492 -28.03 -11.93 17.12
CA LYS A 492 -27.27 -13.16 17.40
C LYS A 492 -27.83 -14.36 16.63
N GLU A 493 -29.15 -14.56 16.67
CA GLU A 493 -29.85 -15.61 15.93
C GLU A 493 -29.63 -15.48 14.41
N CYS A 494 -29.70 -14.25 13.88
CA CYS A 494 -29.46 -13.99 12.46
C CYS A 494 -28.04 -14.40 12.03
N ILE A 495 -27.02 -14.05 12.82
CA ILE A 495 -25.63 -14.43 12.54
C ILE A 495 -25.45 -15.95 12.61
N LEU A 496 -26.03 -16.60 13.62
CA LEU A 496 -25.94 -18.05 13.79
C LEU A 496 -26.60 -18.84 12.66
N LYS A 497 -27.73 -18.34 12.15
CA LYS A 497 -28.42 -18.94 11.01
C LYS A 497 -27.55 -18.96 9.75
N GLU A 498 -26.84 -17.86 9.47
CA GLU A 498 -25.96 -17.75 8.31
C GLU A 498 -24.63 -18.50 8.51
N LEU A 499 -23.97 -18.32 9.66
CA LEU A 499 -22.68 -18.95 9.94
C LEU A 499 -22.78 -20.47 9.98
N SER A 500 -23.89 -21.01 10.50
CA SER A 500 -24.07 -22.42 10.84
C SER A 500 -23.11 -22.93 11.92
N LEU A 501 -23.54 -23.94 12.67
CA LEU A 501 -22.71 -24.57 13.69
C LEU A 501 -21.46 -25.23 13.11
N HIS A 502 -21.61 -25.91 11.97
CA HIS A 502 -20.52 -26.66 11.34
C HIS A 502 -19.35 -25.74 10.98
N THR A 503 -19.64 -24.60 10.36
CA THR A 503 -18.62 -23.60 10.04
C THR A 503 -17.98 -23.04 11.29
N LEU A 504 -18.76 -22.71 12.33
CA LEU A 504 -18.20 -22.19 13.58
C LEU A 504 -17.21 -23.19 14.22
N VAL A 505 -17.56 -24.47 14.26
CA VAL A 505 -16.66 -25.53 14.74
C VAL A 505 -15.43 -25.68 13.84
N SER A 506 -15.59 -25.57 12.51
CA SER A 506 -14.46 -25.57 11.58
C SER A 506 -13.49 -24.41 11.84
N LEU A 507 -13.99 -23.21 12.15
CA LEU A 507 -13.18 -22.03 12.43
C LEU A 507 -12.48 -22.10 13.79
N LEU A 508 -13.13 -22.69 14.79
CA LEU A 508 -12.50 -23.01 16.07
C LEU A 508 -11.33 -24.00 15.90
N ASN A 509 -11.40 -24.87 14.90
CA ASN A 509 -10.36 -25.84 14.56
C ASN A 509 -9.50 -25.41 13.34
N ASP A 510 -9.49 -24.13 12.98
CA ASP A 510 -8.68 -23.63 11.84
C ASP A 510 -7.19 -23.91 12.09
N ALA A 511 -6.40 -24.08 11.02
CA ALA A 511 -4.96 -24.30 11.14
C ALA A 511 -4.22 -23.08 11.73
N GLU A 512 -4.76 -21.88 11.54
CA GLU A 512 -4.15 -20.62 11.98
C GLU A 512 -4.65 -20.19 13.36
N HIS A 513 -3.74 -20.05 14.33
CA HIS A 513 -4.09 -19.62 15.69
C HIS A 513 -4.77 -18.24 15.75
N SER A 514 -4.44 -17.33 14.84
CA SER A 514 -5.08 -16.01 14.78
C SER A 514 -6.57 -16.10 14.43
N ILE A 515 -6.96 -17.09 13.62
CA ILE A 515 -8.35 -17.36 13.24
C ILE A 515 -9.07 -18.02 14.41
N GLN A 516 -8.45 -19.02 15.04
CA GLN A 516 -8.97 -19.66 16.25
C GLN A 516 -9.27 -18.62 17.34
N GLU A 517 -8.36 -17.68 17.57
CA GLU A 517 -8.54 -16.58 18.53
C GLU A 517 -9.78 -15.73 18.18
N GLN A 518 -9.94 -15.32 16.92
CA GLN A 518 -11.12 -14.55 16.50
C GLN A 518 -12.41 -15.36 16.62
N ALA A 519 -12.38 -16.67 16.32
CA ALA A 519 -13.52 -17.56 16.44
C ALA A 519 -13.94 -17.74 17.91
N LEU A 520 -12.98 -17.89 18.84
CA LEU A 520 -13.27 -17.93 20.28
C LEU A 520 -13.85 -16.60 20.78
N ALA A 521 -13.31 -15.47 20.33
CA ALA A 521 -13.85 -14.16 20.66
C ALA A 521 -15.27 -13.94 20.08
N LEU A 522 -15.55 -14.51 18.90
CA LEU A 522 -16.89 -14.52 18.30
C LEU A 522 -17.87 -15.34 19.16
N VAL A 523 -17.47 -16.54 19.58
CA VAL A 523 -18.24 -17.38 20.52
C VAL A 523 -18.49 -16.62 21.81
N ASN A 524 -17.47 -15.97 22.36
CA ASN A 524 -17.58 -15.20 23.59
C ASN A 524 -18.66 -14.11 23.48
N ASN A 525 -18.70 -13.36 22.37
CA ASN A 525 -19.73 -12.35 22.12
C ASN A 525 -21.12 -12.94 21.84
N LEU A 526 -21.19 -14.14 21.25
CA LEU A 526 -22.47 -14.85 21.07
C LEU A 526 -23.09 -15.17 22.43
N ILE A 527 -22.30 -15.69 23.37
CA ILE A 527 -22.80 -16.14 24.68
C ILE A 527 -22.91 -15.02 25.72
N ASP A 528 -22.26 -13.88 25.49
CA ASP A 528 -22.25 -12.75 26.42
C ASP A 528 -23.66 -12.20 26.70
N GLY A 529 -23.97 -11.89 27.96
CA GLY A 529 -25.27 -11.37 28.39
C GLY A 529 -26.44 -12.36 28.32
N CYS A 530 -26.19 -13.65 28.05
CA CYS A 530 -27.21 -14.68 28.10
C CYS A 530 -27.28 -15.32 29.49
N SER A 531 -28.50 -15.60 29.96
CA SER A 531 -28.75 -16.30 31.23
C SER A 531 -28.72 -17.83 31.10
N SER A 532 -28.88 -18.36 29.89
CA SER A 532 -28.88 -19.80 29.60
C SER A 532 -28.46 -20.09 28.15
N VAL A 533 -27.84 -21.26 27.95
CA VAL A 533 -27.46 -21.85 26.65
C VAL A 533 -28.66 -21.97 25.70
N GLU A 534 -29.83 -22.33 26.26
CA GLU A 534 -31.03 -22.73 25.49
C GLU A 534 -31.58 -21.61 24.61
N HIS A 535 -31.24 -20.35 24.91
CA HIS A 535 -31.65 -19.20 24.11
C HIS A 535 -30.84 -19.03 22.81
N ILE A 536 -29.72 -19.75 22.65
CA ILE A 536 -28.79 -19.54 21.53
C ILE A 536 -28.42 -20.85 20.84
N PHE A 537 -28.18 -21.91 21.60
CA PHE A 537 -27.76 -23.21 21.08
C PHE A 537 -28.73 -24.30 21.53
N THR A 538 -29.01 -25.24 20.63
CA THR A 538 -29.62 -26.51 21.07
C THR A 538 -28.62 -27.26 21.96
N GLU A 539 -29.09 -28.13 22.85
CA GLU A 539 -28.25 -28.92 23.76
C GLU A 539 -27.10 -29.66 23.04
N LYS A 540 -27.43 -30.27 21.88
CA LYS A 540 -26.44 -30.92 21.02
C LYS A 540 -25.41 -29.94 20.45
N CYS A 541 -25.83 -28.74 20.04
CA CYS A 541 -24.94 -27.70 19.52
C CYS A 541 -23.96 -27.21 20.60
N TYR A 542 -24.44 -27.06 21.83
CA TYR A 542 -23.63 -26.61 22.96
C TYR A 542 -22.49 -27.57 23.28
N SER A 543 -22.79 -28.88 23.36
CA SER A 543 -21.77 -29.90 23.62
C SER A 543 -20.62 -29.86 22.60
N LEU A 544 -20.95 -29.71 21.31
CA LEU A 544 -19.95 -29.62 20.24
C LEU A 544 -19.06 -28.37 20.32
N ILE A 545 -19.63 -27.22 20.69
CA ILE A 545 -18.86 -25.99 20.88
C ILE A 545 -17.95 -26.12 22.10
N LEU A 546 -18.47 -26.63 23.21
CA LEU A 546 -17.68 -26.85 24.43
C LEU A 546 -16.53 -27.82 24.15
N ASP A 547 -16.78 -28.94 23.47
CA ASP A 547 -15.75 -29.89 23.06
C ASP A 547 -14.68 -29.27 22.15
N ALA A 548 -15.08 -28.40 21.23
CA ALA A 548 -14.15 -27.69 20.37
C ALA A 548 -13.29 -26.70 21.16
N VAL A 549 -13.90 -25.86 22.01
CA VAL A 549 -13.20 -24.86 22.86
C VAL A 549 -12.20 -25.57 23.79
N THR A 550 -12.64 -26.63 24.45
CA THR A 550 -11.82 -27.41 25.38
C THR A 550 -10.68 -28.14 24.69
N ARG A 551 -10.91 -28.70 23.50
CA ARG A 551 -9.83 -29.28 22.68
C ARG A 551 -8.78 -28.24 22.33
N GLN A 552 -9.19 -27.06 21.88
CA GLN A 552 -8.26 -25.98 21.53
C GLN A 552 -7.45 -25.53 22.74
N LEU A 553 -8.08 -25.29 23.89
CA LEU A 553 -7.37 -24.90 25.11
C LEU A 553 -6.36 -25.95 25.60
N LYS A 554 -6.62 -27.25 25.41
CA LYS A 554 -5.67 -28.34 25.72
C LYS A 554 -4.46 -28.36 24.77
N GLN A 555 -4.69 -28.09 23.49
CA GLN A 555 -3.69 -28.19 22.43
C GLN A 555 -2.97 -26.87 22.12
N ALA A 556 -3.54 -25.74 22.55
CA ALA A 556 -3.07 -24.41 22.16
C ALA A 556 -1.68 -24.08 22.69
N SER A 557 -0.84 -23.63 21.76
CA SER A 557 0.44 -22.97 22.03
C SER A 557 0.29 -21.44 22.04
N SER A 558 -0.72 -20.89 21.36
CA SER A 558 -0.97 -19.45 21.27
C SER A 558 -1.65 -18.90 22.51
N LEU A 559 -1.06 -17.86 23.11
CA LEU A 559 -1.64 -17.15 24.25
C LEU A 559 -3.01 -16.54 23.93
N GLY A 560 -3.19 -16.00 22.71
CA GLY A 560 -4.46 -15.39 22.31
C GLY A 560 -5.63 -16.38 22.33
N VAL A 561 -5.38 -17.60 21.84
CA VAL A 561 -6.34 -18.72 21.89
C VAL A 561 -6.65 -19.10 23.35
N CYS A 562 -5.63 -19.22 24.19
CA CYS A 562 -5.80 -19.52 25.61
C CYS A 562 -6.63 -18.45 26.34
N ILE A 563 -6.34 -17.17 26.09
CA ILE A 563 -7.04 -16.04 26.73
C ILE A 563 -8.52 -16.02 26.31
N GLN A 564 -8.81 -16.08 25.01
CA GLN A 564 -10.19 -16.04 24.52
C GLN A 564 -10.97 -17.29 24.93
N GLY A 565 -10.35 -18.46 24.89
CA GLY A 565 -11.00 -19.70 25.36
C GLY A 565 -11.31 -19.66 26.85
N MET A 566 -10.44 -19.07 27.68
CA MET A 566 -10.74 -18.88 29.11
C MET A 566 -11.87 -17.89 29.36
N PHE A 567 -12.01 -16.84 28.55
CA PHE A 567 -13.18 -15.96 28.63
C PHE A 567 -14.48 -16.68 28.25
N VAL A 568 -14.45 -17.53 27.21
CA VAL A 568 -15.59 -18.37 26.86
C VAL A 568 -15.99 -19.27 28.05
N LEU A 569 -15.04 -19.98 28.66
CA LEU A 569 -15.31 -20.81 29.84
C LEU A 569 -15.78 -19.99 31.04
N SER A 570 -15.25 -18.78 31.23
CA SER A 570 -15.68 -17.88 32.31
C SER A 570 -17.14 -17.45 32.15
N ASN A 571 -17.59 -17.18 30.92
CA ASN A 571 -18.99 -16.85 30.63
C ASN A 571 -19.90 -18.06 30.82
N ILE A 572 -19.46 -19.24 30.40
CA ILE A 572 -20.19 -20.50 30.65
C ILE A 572 -20.30 -20.78 32.16
N ALA A 573 -19.23 -20.52 32.92
CA ALA A 573 -19.21 -20.65 34.37
C ALA A 573 -20.12 -19.64 35.10
N ALA A 574 -20.72 -18.67 34.40
CA ALA A 574 -21.73 -17.78 34.98
C ALA A 574 -23.15 -18.33 34.87
N TRP A 575 -23.38 -19.44 34.15
CA TRP A 575 -24.70 -20.03 33.90
C TRP A 575 -25.13 -21.02 34.98
N SER A 576 -25.72 -22.15 34.59
CA SER A 576 -26.30 -23.14 35.49
C SER A 576 -25.24 -23.83 36.33
N ASP A 577 -25.64 -24.43 37.46
CA ASP A 577 -24.70 -25.19 38.29
C ASP A 577 -24.12 -26.41 37.57
N PHE A 578 -24.85 -26.98 36.60
CA PHE A 578 -24.36 -28.05 35.72
C PHE A 578 -23.20 -27.57 34.83
N ASP A 579 -23.32 -26.37 34.27
CA ASP A 579 -22.27 -25.77 33.44
C ASP A 579 -21.03 -25.47 34.29
N LYS A 580 -21.21 -24.96 35.51
CA LYS A 580 -20.12 -24.73 36.46
C LYS A 580 -19.38 -26.01 36.82
N ASP A 581 -20.11 -27.08 37.08
CA ASP A 581 -19.51 -28.38 37.38
C ASP A 581 -18.72 -28.91 36.17
N SER A 582 -19.29 -28.80 34.97
CA SER A 582 -18.63 -29.20 33.72
C SER A 582 -17.34 -28.43 33.45
N VAL A 583 -17.36 -27.10 33.62
CA VAL A 583 -16.16 -26.25 33.49
C VAL A 583 -15.12 -26.61 34.56
N THR A 584 -15.57 -26.88 35.80
CA THR A 584 -14.68 -27.30 36.89
C THR A 584 -13.94 -28.59 36.55
N ASP A 585 -14.66 -29.60 36.06
CA ASP A 585 -14.08 -30.89 35.68
C ASP A 585 -13.08 -30.74 34.53
N TYR A 586 -13.38 -29.87 33.56
CA TYR A 586 -12.47 -29.55 32.47
C TYR A 586 -11.17 -28.88 32.94
N LEU A 587 -11.26 -27.90 33.84
CA LEU A 587 -10.11 -27.15 34.34
C LEU A 587 -9.17 -28.02 35.20
N ILE A 588 -9.73 -29.04 35.87
CA ILE A 588 -9.00 -29.96 36.74
C ILE A 588 -8.43 -31.16 35.98
N ALA A 589 -9.02 -31.54 34.84
CA ALA A 589 -8.61 -32.71 34.08
C ALA A 589 -7.09 -32.75 33.83
N TYR A 590 -6.47 -33.86 34.25
CA TYR A 590 -5.05 -34.13 34.03
C TYR A 590 -4.83 -34.73 32.64
N ASP A 591 -3.72 -34.36 32.01
CA ASP A 591 -3.16 -35.14 30.89
C ASP A 591 -2.52 -36.41 31.48
N ASP A 592 -2.64 -37.57 30.83
CA ASP A 592 -2.17 -38.89 31.33
C ASP A 592 -0.68 -38.90 31.75
N ASN A 593 0.07 -37.86 31.39
CA ASN A 593 1.50 -37.64 31.61
C ASN A 593 1.88 -36.83 32.87
N HIS A 594 1.06 -36.81 33.94
CA HIS A 594 1.40 -36.13 35.22
C HIS A 594 1.66 -34.60 35.09
N LYS A 595 1.12 -33.97 34.05
CA LYS A 595 1.24 -32.51 33.84
C LYS A 595 0.33 -31.74 34.82
N PRO A 596 0.67 -30.49 35.20
CA PRO A 596 -0.24 -29.66 35.99
C PRO A 596 -1.57 -29.49 35.27
N SER A 597 -2.66 -29.39 36.04
CA SER A 597 -3.99 -29.12 35.49
C SER A 597 -4.00 -27.83 34.67
N LEU A 598 -4.96 -27.72 33.74
CA LEU A 598 -5.02 -26.57 32.85
C LEU A 598 -5.11 -25.24 33.63
N ALA A 599 -5.90 -25.22 34.71
CA ALA A 599 -6.00 -24.06 35.59
C ALA A 599 -4.64 -23.67 36.19
N ILE A 600 -3.87 -24.64 36.71
CA ILE A 600 -2.54 -24.36 37.27
C ILE A 600 -1.60 -23.84 36.19
N LYS A 601 -1.57 -24.50 35.01
CA LYS A 601 -0.75 -24.09 33.86
C LYS A 601 -1.01 -22.63 33.49
N PHE A 602 -2.28 -22.20 33.44
CA PHE A 602 -2.63 -20.83 33.06
C PHE A 602 -2.42 -19.81 34.18
N LEU A 603 -2.66 -20.18 35.44
CA LEU A 603 -2.32 -19.34 36.60
C LEU A 603 -0.81 -19.10 36.72
N GLN A 604 0.02 -20.06 36.32
CA GLN A 604 1.49 -19.92 36.30
C GLN A 604 2.02 -19.18 35.07
N SER A 605 1.15 -18.77 34.14
CA SER A 605 1.58 -18.04 32.94
C SER A 605 2.23 -16.71 33.30
N ASN A 606 3.29 -16.34 32.58
CA ASN A 606 3.87 -15.00 32.68
C ASN A 606 2.94 -13.91 32.11
N ASP A 607 1.95 -14.27 31.29
CA ASP A 607 0.99 -13.33 30.72
C ASP A 607 -0.14 -12.98 31.70
N LYS A 608 -0.26 -11.69 32.01
CA LYS A 608 -1.24 -11.18 32.98
C LYS A 608 -2.70 -11.36 32.52
N SER A 609 -2.96 -11.30 31.21
CA SER A 609 -4.32 -11.40 30.67
C SER A 609 -4.83 -12.84 30.79
N LEU A 610 -3.96 -13.82 30.55
CA LEU A 610 -4.30 -15.23 30.72
C LEU A 610 -4.56 -15.58 32.20
N ARG A 611 -3.72 -15.07 33.12
CA ARG A 611 -3.96 -15.21 34.56
C ARG A 611 -5.29 -14.57 34.96
N LEU A 612 -5.56 -13.35 34.50
CA LEU A 612 -6.79 -12.62 34.80
C LEU A 612 -8.05 -13.35 34.29
N ALA A 613 -8.04 -13.85 33.05
CA ALA A 613 -9.14 -14.63 32.49
C ALA A 613 -9.40 -15.91 33.31
N SER A 614 -8.33 -16.57 33.76
CA SER A 614 -8.42 -17.76 34.61
C SER A 614 -9.03 -17.46 35.98
N LEU A 615 -8.63 -16.34 36.60
CA LEU A 615 -9.18 -15.90 37.88
C LEU A 615 -10.65 -15.50 37.79
N TRP A 616 -11.07 -14.84 36.71
CA TRP A 616 -12.49 -14.56 36.46
C TRP A 616 -13.32 -15.84 36.35
N CYS A 617 -12.82 -16.84 35.63
CA CYS A 617 -13.48 -18.13 35.54
C CYS A 617 -13.62 -18.78 36.93
N LEU A 618 -12.54 -18.82 37.72
CA LEU A 618 -12.57 -19.38 39.07
C LEU A 618 -13.54 -18.64 39.99
N LEU A 619 -13.60 -17.30 39.92
CA LEU A 619 -14.53 -16.49 40.70
C LEU A 619 -15.99 -16.84 40.45
N ASN A 620 -16.35 -17.13 39.20
CA ASN A 620 -17.71 -17.56 38.86
C ASN A 620 -18.03 -18.96 39.41
N LEU A 621 -17.03 -19.86 39.43
CA LEU A 621 -17.17 -21.23 39.93
C LEU A 621 -17.28 -21.30 41.46
N THR A 622 -16.57 -20.42 42.18
CA THR A 622 -16.52 -20.38 43.65
C THR A 622 -17.59 -19.51 44.29
N ASN A 623 -18.45 -18.86 43.50
CA ASN A 623 -19.51 -17.98 44.00
C ASN A 623 -20.36 -18.69 45.09
N PRO A 624 -20.38 -18.19 46.34
CA PRO A 624 -21.03 -18.85 47.47
C PRO A 624 -22.54 -19.05 47.31
N SER A 625 -23.20 -18.17 46.55
CA SER A 625 -24.64 -18.24 46.29
C SER A 625 -25.06 -19.37 45.34
N SER A 626 -24.10 -20.09 44.75
CA SER A 626 -24.32 -21.12 43.73
C SER A 626 -24.51 -22.50 44.34
N ALA A 627 -25.50 -23.28 43.90
CA ALA A 627 -25.67 -24.64 44.42
C ALA A 627 -24.46 -25.51 44.02
N GLY A 628 -23.98 -26.33 44.96
CA GLY A 628 -22.79 -27.15 44.74
C GLY A 628 -21.45 -26.38 44.78
N SER A 629 -21.42 -25.09 45.15
CA SER A 629 -20.17 -24.32 45.27
C SER A 629 -19.16 -24.98 46.21
N SER A 630 -19.60 -25.44 47.39
CA SER A 630 -18.74 -26.18 48.33
C SER A 630 -18.09 -27.42 47.69
N ARG A 631 -18.84 -28.21 46.91
CA ARG A 631 -18.31 -29.38 46.17
C ARG A 631 -17.25 -28.96 45.15
N ARG A 632 -17.48 -27.88 44.41
CA ARG A 632 -16.50 -27.35 43.44
C ARG A 632 -15.24 -26.84 44.12
N VAL A 633 -15.37 -26.10 45.23
CA VAL A 633 -14.23 -25.64 46.04
C VAL A 633 -13.40 -26.83 46.54
N THR A 634 -14.04 -27.89 47.04
CA THR A 634 -13.33 -29.13 47.43
C THR A 634 -12.59 -29.73 46.25
N LYS A 635 -13.21 -29.87 45.08
CA LYS A 635 -12.54 -30.37 43.86
C LYS A 635 -11.32 -29.52 43.48
N LEU A 636 -11.47 -28.19 43.46
CA LEU A 636 -10.38 -27.25 43.15
C LEU A 636 -9.24 -27.33 44.19
N GLN A 637 -9.57 -27.56 45.46
CA GLN A 637 -8.60 -27.75 46.53
C GLN A 637 -7.84 -29.07 46.39
N THR A 638 -8.54 -30.18 46.13
CA THR A 638 -7.94 -31.50 45.86
C THR A 638 -7.03 -31.46 44.64
N ALA A 639 -7.38 -30.67 43.63
CA ALA A 639 -6.57 -30.45 42.43
C ALA A 639 -5.35 -29.55 42.64
N GLY A 640 -5.14 -28.99 43.84
CA GLY A 640 -4.02 -28.10 44.16
C GLY A 640 -4.17 -26.66 43.66
N ILE A 641 -5.30 -26.28 43.06
CA ILE A 641 -5.53 -24.94 42.49
C ILE A 641 -5.58 -23.89 43.60
N ILE A 642 -6.24 -24.18 44.73
CA ILE A 642 -6.31 -23.25 45.86
C ILE A 642 -4.91 -22.98 46.45
N PHE A 643 -4.04 -24.00 46.48
CA PHE A 643 -2.64 -23.82 46.89
C PHE A 643 -1.88 -22.93 45.90
N GLN A 644 -2.06 -23.15 44.60
CA GLN A 644 -1.49 -22.28 43.56
C GLN A 644 -1.96 -20.82 43.72
N LEU A 645 -3.24 -20.58 43.99
CA LEU A 645 -3.76 -19.23 44.25
C LEU A 645 -3.09 -18.58 45.48
N LYS A 646 -2.92 -19.32 46.59
CA LYS A 646 -2.22 -18.81 47.78
C LYS A 646 -0.76 -18.42 47.47
N SER A 647 -0.08 -19.16 46.59
CA SER A 647 1.29 -18.82 46.15
C SER A 647 1.38 -17.51 45.34
N MET A 648 0.26 -17.05 44.79
CA MET A 648 0.16 -15.89 43.89
C MET A 648 -0.39 -14.63 44.57
N LEU A 649 -0.48 -14.58 45.91
CA LEU A 649 -0.98 -13.41 46.65
C LEU A 649 -0.24 -12.09 46.33
N ASN A 650 1.00 -12.19 45.85
CA ASN A 650 1.84 -11.07 45.44
C ASN A 650 1.94 -10.92 43.92
N ASP A 651 0.92 -11.34 43.15
CA ASP A 651 0.88 -11.15 41.69
C ASP A 651 1.18 -9.68 41.34
N PRO A 652 2.07 -9.41 40.36
CA PRO A 652 2.43 -8.05 39.98
C PRO A 652 1.27 -7.26 39.35
N CYS A 653 0.23 -7.94 38.83
CA CYS A 653 -0.95 -7.30 38.27
C CYS A 653 -2.00 -7.04 39.36
N SER A 654 -2.38 -5.76 39.55
CA SER A 654 -3.38 -5.34 40.52
C SER A 654 -4.74 -6.02 40.34
N ASP A 655 -5.19 -6.18 39.08
CA ASP A 655 -6.48 -6.81 38.78
C ASP A 655 -6.45 -8.31 39.12
N CYS A 656 -5.35 -8.99 38.79
CA CYS A 656 -5.14 -10.39 39.19
C CYS A 656 -5.16 -10.51 40.71
N LYS A 657 -4.43 -9.65 41.42
CA LYS A 657 -4.37 -9.65 42.89
C LYS A 657 -5.73 -9.43 43.52
N LEU A 658 -6.54 -8.51 42.99
CA LEU A 658 -7.90 -8.26 43.46
C LEU A 658 -8.78 -9.49 43.25
N ARG A 659 -8.83 -10.04 42.04
CA ARG A 659 -9.69 -11.21 41.73
C ARG A 659 -9.26 -12.46 42.49
N LEU A 660 -7.96 -12.67 42.64
CA LEU A 660 -7.41 -13.75 43.45
C LEU A 660 -7.87 -13.68 44.91
N ARG A 661 -7.85 -12.49 45.52
CA ARG A 661 -8.35 -12.31 46.89
C ARG A 661 -9.83 -12.63 46.99
N MET A 662 -10.63 -12.15 46.05
CA MET A 662 -12.07 -12.44 46.03
C MET A 662 -12.35 -13.95 45.92
N VAL A 663 -11.61 -14.68 45.07
CA VAL A 663 -11.73 -16.14 44.97
C VAL A 663 -11.37 -16.81 46.31
N LEU A 664 -10.28 -16.39 46.95
CA LEU A 664 -9.87 -16.95 48.24
C LEU A 664 -10.86 -16.64 49.36
N GLU A 665 -11.41 -15.42 49.41
CA GLU A 665 -12.45 -15.01 50.36
C GLU A 665 -13.69 -15.91 50.22
N GLN A 666 -14.16 -16.12 48.99
CA GLN A 666 -15.28 -17.04 48.71
C GLN A 666 -14.98 -18.48 49.14
N CYS A 667 -13.74 -18.95 48.99
CA CYS A 667 -13.35 -20.29 49.44
C CYS A 667 -13.32 -20.40 50.98
N THR A 668 -12.93 -19.34 51.70
CA THR A 668 -12.83 -19.35 53.17
C THR A 668 -14.18 -19.32 53.88
N GLU A 669 -15.24 -18.77 53.26
CA GLU A 669 -16.61 -18.82 53.81
C GLU A 669 -17.11 -20.26 54.04
N PHE A 670 -16.54 -21.24 53.32
CA PHE A 670 -16.87 -22.66 53.46
C PHE A 670 -16.01 -23.38 54.51
N GLU A 671 -14.79 -22.91 54.77
CA GLU A 671 -13.93 -23.44 55.83
C GLU A 671 -14.49 -23.08 57.23
N THR A 672 -15.20 -21.96 57.37
CA THR A 672 -15.87 -21.53 58.60
C THR A 672 -17.29 -22.08 58.79
N SER A 673 -17.92 -22.60 57.73
CA SER A 673 -19.28 -23.17 57.78
C SER A 673 -19.31 -24.68 58.09
N GLN A 674 -18.14 -25.34 58.16
CA GLN A 674 -17.98 -26.77 58.47
C GLN A 674 -17.26 -27.03 59.81
N ALA A 675 -16.85 -25.98 60.51
CA ALA A 675 -16.33 -26.01 61.89
C ALA A 675 -17.45 -25.61 62.87
#